data_AF-A0A7X1CB55-F1
#
_entry.id   AF-A0A7X1CB55-F1
#
_cell.length_a   1.000
_cell.length_b   1.000
_cell.length_c   1.000
_cell.angle_alpha   90.00
_cell.angle_beta   90.00
_cell.angle_gamma   90.00
#
_symmetry.space_group_name_H-M   'P 1'
#
loop_
_entity.id
_entity.type
_entity.pdbx_description
1 polymer ?
#
loop_
_entity_poly.entity_id
_entity_poly.type
_entity_poly.pdbx_seq_one_letter_code
_entity_poly.pdbx_strand_id
1 'polypeptide(L)'
;MKKGLSRLLLVMIAIAMIVSTIPAYEPHAEQGVLPTETTVEGTPEQETGVEGQTSDEQPVEQEVPPAETTVEGVPEQPEVVEEPQDTQVTTEKEIDTPSVKEDGDWKDNYYDNAKRLRSVALEKPEKATIKTVSNGVGTGTGAMNLSWKAMPGATGYKVIIGNGYNYEYFSVGNVTSWTTKGKGIFPTKAELDKGLYRFHTDGKGTEFANDPTQLYENTFKAGTTWTLRGQKKYIVRVLATYTSGDGPTSDITEAVMPPETLPAKPEKSVIKTVSSGAGTDTGYMDISWKAVSGAIDYKIVIGNGYNYEYFNTGNVTSWSTKGKKIFPTQEEIDNGQYKFHKDGTGEEFANDPRALYENGYQAGSTFGLRDQEKYIIRVLAVYPWGDGVTSDITNAYMPLATPAPPTGEAYANAEGTNSGYVTLGWDEVEGADGYKITIFDGKKNVYFDVGEALSWTTKGVGIWPTQQAIENGGWDIQTDGTGVELAQDPSQVYRNSNGVYGDRKNYWFRVQAYTTGGVREDSQVSDVFRPIIPSEQVLSEYSSMDEIEAFILGHLKQQGIQMEVGTDKYMQFATKQLEHDADAYLAQREDYIYVCAYLTKYVEEKHVKLETEENYSQLINPDVEQQREQDINAAKEEDEQTVTTFSLGEEGIVENNGLDESASMEAVMEQYAEYDKEISDAKDAELEAYLEERDELYPDGEPVSRASIAGIKLVRQKYQHWCGPANLTQALSFHASKIRYSYNTTKGQNNFGQLMGYSAKTGQTTSVQMAKQMNMNRNFFKFSSTPYITATIKEFGTGAANKIRTRLDGVLAKKSNAPMVLVHQLYLSSYPSSTNAKAGHYLTVGAIKKSGSQYQAQLYNTDGKRNMISWENIGTGTGQNNTLTKAMYQKNLSSSNPVFVY
;
A
#
# COMPACT_ATOMS: atom_id res chain seq x y z
N MET A 1 34.19 -8.30 -46.78
CA MET A 1 33.07 -9.24 -46.52
C MET A 1 32.65 -9.06 -45.07
N LYS A 2 31.46 -8.64 -44.67
CA LYS A 2 30.25 -8.15 -45.33
C LYS A 2 29.77 -6.93 -44.52
N LYS A 3 29.57 -5.82 -45.24
CA LYS A 3 28.66 -4.72 -44.85
C LYS A 3 27.23 -5.30 -44.76
N GLY A 4 26.41 -4.73 -43.89
CA GLY A 4 24.96 -4.88 -43.97
C GLY A 4 24.30 -5.46 -42.73
N LEU A 5 24.42 -4.76 -41.59
CA LEU A 5 23.22 -4.53 -40.81
C LEU A 5 22.82 -3.09 -41.13
N SER A 6 21.68 -2.91 -41.80
CA SER A 6 21.11 -1.58 -42.03
C SER A 6 20.89 -0.91 -40.68
N ARG A 7 21.31 0.35 -40.50
CA ARG A 7 21.03 1.14 -39.29
C ARG A 7 19.53 1.22 -38.99
N LEU A 8 18.67 1.01 -40.01
CA LEU A 8 17.22 0.81 -39.87
C LEU A 8 16.88 -0.36 -38.90
N LEU A 9 17.67 -1.43 -38.91
CA LEU A 9 17.51 -2.58 -38.01
C LEU A 9 17.90 -2.24 -36.56
N LEU A 10 18.90 -1.39 -36.36
CA LEU A 10 19.30 -0.88 -35.03
C LEU A 10 18.25 0.08 -34.46
N VAL A 11 17.65 0.91 -35.31
CA VAL A 11 16.52 1.80 -34.95
C VAL A 11 15.27 0.99 -34.61
N MET A 12 14.95 -0.05 -35.40
CA MET A 12 13.86 -0.98 -35.10
C MET A 12 14.06 -1.72 -33.77
N ILE A 13 15.30 -2.12 -33.45
CA ILE A 13 15.65 -2.76 -32.16
C ILE A 13 15.52 -1.77 -30.99
N ALA A 14 15.88 -0.50 -31.18
CA ALA A 14 15.71 0.54 -30.15
C ALA A 14 14.23 0.87 -29.88
N ILE A 15 13.41 0.95 -30.93
CA ILE A 15 11.95 1.12 -30.82
C ILE A 15 11.30 -0.07 -30.10
N ALA A 16 11.76 -1.30 -30.39
CA ALA A 16 11.27 -2.50 -29.71
C ALA A 16 11.63 -2.55 -28.21
N MET A 17 12.78 -1.99 -27.80
CA MET A 17 13.16 -1.91 -26.38
C MET A 17 12.37 -0.85 -25.61
N ILE A 18 12.08 0.31 -26.21
CA ILE A 18 11.30 1.40 -25.60
C ILE A 18 9.83 0.99 -25.33
N VAL A 19 9.27 0.12 -26.17
CA VAL A 19 7.88 -0.38 -26.02
C VAL A 19 7.74 -1.44 -24.92
N SER A 20 8.85 -1.99 -24.40
CA SER A 20 8.85 -3.15 -23.49
C SER A 20 8.89 -2.85 -21.98
N THR A 21 9.02 -1.58 -21.55
CA THR A 21 9.29 -1.20 -20.14
C THR A 21 8.21 -0.36 -19.45
N ILE A 22 6.94 -0.41 -19.88
CA ILE A 22 5.86 0.36 -19.25
C ILE A 22 4.90 -0.57 -18.47
N PRO A 23 4.90 -0.58 -17.12
CA PRO A 23 3.80 -1.11 -16.34
C PRO A 23 2.63 -0.12 -16.34
N ALA A 24 1.41 -0.60 -16.57
CA ALA A 24 0.19 0.20 -16.47
C ALA A 24 -0.37 0.11 -15.04
N TYR A 25 -0.56 1.26 -14.37
CA TYR A 25 -1.25 1.36 -13.08
C TYR A 25 -2.24 2.55 -13.06
N GLU A 26 -3.42 2.36 -12.47
CA GLU A 26 -4.55 3.32 -12.35
C GLU A 26 -4.78 3.73 -10.87
N PRO A 27 -4.96 5.03 -10.54
CA PRO A 27 -5.30 5.46 -9.18
C PRO A 27 -6.82 5.57 -8.96
N HIS A 28 -7.28 5.10 -7.80
CA HIS A 28 -8.63 5.31 -7.23
C HIS A 28 -8.60 6.48 -6.24
N ALA A 29 -9.64 7.34 -6.26
CA ALA A 29 -9.88 8.36 -5.25
C ALA A 29 -11.34 8.27 -4.75
N GLU A 30 -11.53 8.11 -3.45
CA GLU A 30 -12.79 8.33 -2.73
C GLU A 30 -12.67 9.55 -1.80
N GLN A 31 -13.72 10.37 -1.78
CA GLN A 31 -13.83 11.62 -1.00
C GLN A 31 -14.49 11.35 0.36
N GLY A 32 -13.84 11.80 1.45
CA GLY A 32 -14.46 12.00 2.76
C GLY A 32 -14.84 13.46 2.97
N VAL A 33 -16.09 13.71 3.34
CA VAL A 33 -16.72 15.01 3.56
C VAL A 33 -16.26 15.66 4.87
N LEU A 34 -15.95 16.97 4.85
CA LEU A 34 -15.73 17.80 6.05
C LEU A 34 -17.05 18.40 6.56
N PRO A 35 -17.28 18.46 7.89
CA PRO A 35 -18.41 19.19 8.46
C PRO A 35 -18.09 20.67 8.70
N THR A 36 -19.13 21.48 8.58
CA THR A 36 -19.19 22.94 8.63
C THR A 36 -19.01 23.48 10.05
N GLU A 37 -18.18 24.52 10.22
CA GLU A 37 -18.10 25.33 11.45
C GLU A 37 -19.32 26.26 11.56
N THR A 38 -19.96 26.28 12.73
CA THR A 38 -20.90 27.33 13.14
C THR A 38 -20.51 27.86 14.52
N THR A 39 -20.11 29.12 14.56
CA THR A 39 -19.79 29.89 15.76
C THR A 39 -21.05 30.57 16.30
N VAL A 40 -21.41 30.38 17.58
CA VAL A 40 -22.21 31.34 18.37
C VAL A 40 -21.79 31.27 19.85
N GLU A 41 -21.38 32.42 20.40
CA GLU A 41 -21.12 32.67 21.82
C GLU A 41 -22.42 32.91 22.63
N GLY A 42 -22.40 32.62 23.94
CA GLY A 42 -23.16 33.38 24.95
C GLY A 42 -24.11 32.59 25.89
N THR A 43 -23.64 32.29 27.10
CA THR A 43 -24.41 32.07 28.37
C THR A 43 -24.84 33.46 28.95
N PRO A 44 -25.72 33.65 29.99
CA PRO A 44 -26.12 32.73 31.08
C PRO A 44 -27.56 32.87 31.68
N GLU A 45 -27.79 32.15 32.81
CA GLU A 45 -28.80 32.37 33.90
C GLU A 45 -30.28 31.97 33.62
N GLN A 46 -31.14 31.50 34.54
CA GLN A 46 -31.12 31.02 35.94
C GLN A 46 -32.52 30.37 36.25
N GLU A 47 -32.59 29.54 37.30
CA GLU A 47 -33.70 29.41 38.28
C GLU A 47 -34.90 28.41 38.20
N THR A 48 -35.08 27.74 39.36
CA THR A 48 -36.29 27.16 40.01
C THR A 48 -36.78 25.79 39.51
N GLY A 49 -37.10 24.76 40.33
CA GLY A 49 -37.52 24.68 41.72
C GLY A 49 -38.73 23.72 41.85
N VAL A 50 -38.65 22.75 42.77
CA VAL A 50 -39.75 22.16 43.60
C VAL A 50 -40.34 20.76 43.27
N GLU A 51 -39.95 19.81 44.14
CA GLU A 51 -40.65 18.76 44.92
C GLU A 51 -42.00 18.11 44.52
N GLY A 52 -42.12 16.80 44.81
CA GLY A 52 -43.38 16.16 45.23
C GLY A 52 -43.50 14.62 45.10
N GLN A 53 -43.14 13.89 46.18
CA GLN A 53 -43.81 12.71 46.81
C GLN A 53 -44.28 11.48 45.97
N THR A 54 -43.73 10.26 46.19
CA THR A 54 -44.23 9.08 47.00
C THR A 54 -45.66 8.62 46.64
N SER A 55 -46.06 7.35 46.45
CA SER A 55 -45.66 5.97 46.84
C SER A 55 -46.41 5.01 45.86
N ASP A 56 -46.06 3.75 45.59
CA ASP A 56 -46.34 2.54 46.39
C ASP A 56 -46.07 1.25 45.58
N GLU A 57 -45.89 0.13 46.31
CA GLU A 57 -46.13 -1.28 45.95
C GLU A 57 -45.14 -2.09 45.05
N GLN A 58 -44.12 -2.65 45.73
CA GLN A 58 -43.80 -4.09 45.97
C GLN A 58 -44.21 -5.25 45.00
N PRO A 59 -43.60 -6.47 45.10
CA PRO A 59 -42.75 -7.08 44.07
C PRO A 59 -43.27 -8.42 43.51
N VAL A 60 -42.60 -8.96 42.49
CA VAL A 60 -42.78 -10.36 42.06
C VAL A 60 -41.44 -11.08 42.11
N GLU A 61 -41.39 -12.12 42.94
CA GLU A 61 -40.29 -13.06 43.12
C GLU A 61 -40.63 -14.40 42.47
N GLN A 62 -39.58 -15.06 41.97
CA GLN A 62 -39.39 -16.50 41.77
C GLN A 62 -40.29 -17.29 40.81
N GLU A 63 -39.63 -18.00 39.87
CA GLU A 63 -39.77 -19.46 39.82
C GLU A 63 -38.50 -20.12 39.26
N VAL A 64 -37.93 -21.00 40.09
CA VAL A 64 -36.88 -21.98 39.80
C VAL A 64 -37.57 -23.35 39.69
N PRO A 65 -37.14 -24.26 38.81
CA PRO A 65 -37.42 -25.68 39.00
C PRO A 65 -36.15 -26.51 39.29
N PRO A 66 -36.32 -27.71 39.87
CA PRO A 66 -35.49 -28.18 40.96
C PRO A 66 -34.50 -29.29 40.59
N ALA A 67 -33.58 -29.55 41.52
CA ALA A 67 -32.77 -30.76 41.56
C ALA A 67 -33.54 -31.90 42.25
N GLU A 68 -33.37 -33.14 41.76
CA GLU A 68 -33.51 -34.36 42.55
C GLU A 68 -32.28 -35.29 42.34
N THR A 69 -31.77 -35.71 43.49
CA THR A 69 -30.81 -36.75 43.91
C THR A 69 -31.13 -38.14 43.31
N THR A 70 -30.30 -39.19 43.19
CA THR A 70 -29.01 -39.70 43.72
C THR A 70 -28.72 -40.98 42.87
N VAL A 71 -27.50 -41.52 42.71
CA VAL A 71 -26.92 -42.63 43.52
C VAL A 71 -25.58 -43.06 42.86
N GLU A 72 -24.58 -43.25 43.73
CA GLU A 72 -23.39 -44.14 43.71
C GLU A 72 -22.83 -44.75 42.40
N GLY A 73 -21.51 -44.58 42.22
CA GLY A 73 -20.66 -45.37 41.32
C GLY A 73 -19.18 -45.03 41.51
N VAL A 74 -18.43 -46.00 42.05
CA VAL A 74 -16.98 -46.02 42.32
C VAL A 74 -16.14 -45.78 41.05
N PRO A 75 -14.96 -45.11 41.08
CA PRO A 75 -14.09 -45.05 39.91
C PRO A 75 -13.23 -46.32 39.79
N GLU A 76 -13.40 -47.03 38.67
CA GLU A 76 -12.54 -48.13 38.21
C GLU A 76 -11.14 -47.64 37.80
N GLN A 77 -10.15 -48.48 38.09
CA GLN A 77 -8.77 -48.44 37.57
C GLN A 77 -8.72 -48.56 36.03
N PRO A 78 -7.53 -48.36 35.45
CA PRO A 78 -7.07 -49.27 34.40
C PRO A 78 -5.81 -50.04 34.83
N GLU A 79 -5.94 -51.38 34.82
CA GLU A 79 -4.85 -52.37 34.70
C GLU A 79 -4.06 -52.10 33.40
N VAL A 80 -2.72 -52.10 33.39
CA VAL A 80 -1.79 -53.25 33.37
C VAL A 80 -2.14 -54.30 32.32
N VAL A 81 -1.37 -54.32 31.22
CA VAL A 81 -1.14 -55.52 30.40
C VAL A 81 0.35 -55.65 30.11
N GLU A 82 0.83 -56.86 30.33
CA GLU A 82 2.21 -57.33 30.39
C GLU A 82 2.91 -57.55 29.02
N GLU A 83 4.23 -57.36 29.04
CA GLU A 83 5.32 -58.24 28.52
C GLU A 83 5.44 -58.59 27.00
N PRO A 84 6.68 -58.84 26.47
CA PRO A 84 7.63 -59.82 27.02
C PRO A 84 9.13 -59.48 27.05
N GLN A 85 9.82 -60.23 27.91
CA GLN A 85 11.25 -60.48 27.86
C GLN A 85 11.63 -61.28 26.61
N ASP A 86 12.79 -60.97 26.03
CA ASP A 86 13.65 -62.04 25.52
C ASP A 86 15.14 -61.67 25.63
N THR A 87 15.94 -62.69 25.84
CA THR A 87 17.34 -62.64 26.29
C THR A 87 18.25 -63.05 25.12
N GLN A 88 19.39 -62.37 24.92
CA GLN A 88 20.74 -62.98 24.75
C GLN A 88 21.76 -62.10 23.98
N VAL A 89 22.87 -61.80 24.68
CA VAL A 89 24.30 -61.95 24.31
C VAL A 89 24.75 -61.66 22.87
N THR A 90 25.67 -60.70 22.66
CA THR A 90 27.08 -60.96 22.21
C THR A 90 27.88 -59.68 21.88
N THR A 91 29.11 -59.66 22.42
CA THR A 91 30.40 -59.16 21.89
C THR A 91 30.66 -57.67 21.63
N GLU A 92 31.72 -57.24 22.34
CA GLU A 92 32.79 -56.33 21.91
C GLU A 92 32.87 -56.07 20.40
N LYS A 93 32.89 -54.77 20.04
CA LYS A 93 33.74 -54.31 18.94
C LYS A 93 34.16 -52.86 19.14
N GLU A 94 35.41 -52.76 19.53
CA GLU A 94 36.33 -51.66 19.26
C GLU A 94 36.03 -51.03 17.88
N ILE A 95 35.74 -49.73 17.85
CA ILE A 95 35.88 -48.93 16.63
C ILE A 95 36.80 -47.77 16.98
N ASP A 96 38.06 -48.06 16.70
CA ASP A 96 39.18 -47.16 16.50
C ASP A 96 38.80 -46.05 15.49
N THR A 97 38.99 -44.79 15.86
CA THR A 97 39.25 -43.71 14.89
C THR A 97 40.19 -42.67 15.49
N PRO A 98 41.09 -42.10 14.67
CA PRO A 98 42.45 -41.80 15.09
C PRO A 98 42.59 -40.40 15.66
N SER A 99 43.47 -40.28 16.65
CA SER A 99 44.01 -39.02 17.14
C SER A 99 45.22 -38.62 16.28
N VAL A 100 45.14 -37.46 15.63
CA VAL A 100 46.30 -36.74 15.12
C VAL A 100 46.78 -35.79 16.22
N LYS A 101 48.09 -35.82 16.49
CA LYS A 101 48.79 -34.89 17.39
C LYS A 101 49.70 -33.94 16.59
N GLU A 102 49.70 -32.68 16.99
CA GLU A 102 50.81 -31.72 17.13
C GLU A 102 50.15 -30.50 17.85
N ASP A 103 50.52 -30.00 19.04
CA ASP A 103 51.79 -29.93 19.77
C ASP A 103 51.57 -29.94 21.30
N GLY A 104 52.44 -30.69 22.00
CA GLY A 104 52.97 -30.36 23.34
C GLY A 104 52.04 -30.10 24.55
N ASP A 105 51.45 -31.15 25.13
CA ASP A 105 51.55 -31.50 26.57
C ASP A 105 50.63 -32.70 26.92
N TRP A 106 51.17 -33.73 27.57
CA TRP A 106 50.43 -34.94 27.95
C TRP A 106 49.65 -34.70 29.26
N LYS A 107 48.31 -34.70 29.22
CA LYS A 107 47.45 -34.89 30.40
C LYS A 107 46.90 -36.31 30.41
N ASP A 108 47.38 -37.09 31.38
CA ASP A 108 46.90 -38.43 31.70
C ASP A 108 45.64 -38.32 32.59
N ASN A 109 44.48 -38.70 32.06
CA ASN A 109 43.18 -38.57 32.70
C ASN A 109 42.92 -39.58 33.84
N TYR A 110 43.90 -40.42 34.20
CA TYR A 110 43.74 -41.39 35.28
C TYR A 110 44.26 -40.89 36.64
N TYR A 111 45.15 -39.89 36.67
CA TYR A 111 45.76 -39.38 37.92
C TYR A 111 45.10 -38.10 38.49
N ASP A 112 44.22 -37.42 37.74
CA ASP A 112 43.52 -36.22 38.24
C ASP A 112 42.27 -36.56 39.09
N ASN A 113 41.69 -37.75 38.89
CA ASN A 113 40.53 -38.21 39.66
C ASN A 113 40.87 -38.66 41.09
N ALA A 114 42.13 -39.05 41.36
CA ALA A 114 42.56 -39.48 42.68
C ALA A 114 43.06 -38.33 43.58
N LYS A 115 43.32 -37.13 43.03
CA LYS A 115 43.77 -35.95 43.79
C LYS A 115 42.64 -34.98 44.17
N ARG A 116 41.46 -35.08 43.54
CA ARG A 116 40.24 -34.34 43.92
C ARG A 116 39.52 -34.85 45.17
N LEU A 117 39.96 -35.98 45.74
CA LEU A 117 39.38 -36.56 46.96
C LEU A 117 40.03 -36.04 48.27
N ARG A 118 40.81 -34.96 48.22
CA ARG A 118 41.20 -34.19 49.41
C ARG A 118 40.78 -32.74 49.23
N SER A 119 39.84 -32.33 50.09
CA SER A 119 39.23 -30.99 50.22
C SER A 119 38.49 -30.43 49.00
N VAL A 120 37.30 -30.95 48.70
CA VAL A 120 36.29 -30.16 47.98
C VAL A 120 35.76 -29.12 48.96
N ALA A 121 36.16 -27.86 48.79
CA ALA A 121 35.44 -26.76 49.41
C ALA A 121 34.03 -26.78 48.82
N LEU A 122 33.02 -27.11 49.63
CA LEU A 122 31.61 -27.08 49.20
C LEU A 122 31.32 -25.67 48.64
N GLU A 123 30.79 -25.61 47.42
CA GLU A 123 30.45 -24.32 46.81
C GLU A 123 29.34 -23.63 47.60
N LYS A 124 29.42 -22.29 47.70
CA LYS A 124 28.36 -21.49 48.33
C LYS A 124 27.18 -21.35 47.38
N PRO A 125 25.93 -21.49 47.85
CA PRO A 125 24.76 -21.20 47.02
C PRO A 125 24.79 -19.75 46.54
N GLU A 126 24.29 -19.52 45.32
CA GLU A 126 23.96 -18.17 44.83
C GLU A 126 22.88 -17.52 45.72
N LYS A 127 22.72 -16.21 45.61
CA LYS A 127 21.62 -15.49 46.28
C LYS A 127 20.27 -16.08 45.85
N ALA A 128 19.38 -16.29 46.81
CA ALA A 128 18.01 -16.70 46.51
C ALA A 128 17.29 -15.56 45.77
N THR A 129 16.38 -15.92 44.86
CA THR A 129 15.39 -15.00 44.32
C THR A 129 14.19 -14.95 45.25
N ILE A 130 13.82 -13.76 45.72
CA ILE A 130 12.71 -13.56 46.66
C ILE A 130 11.63 -12.71 45.99
N LYS A 131 10.41 -13.24 45.92
CA LYS A 131 9.20 -12.48 45.55
C LYS A 131 8.32 -12.29 46.77
N THR A 132 8.06 -11.05 47.12
CA THR A 132 7.23 -10.69 48.27
C THR A 132 5.82 -10.32 47.84
N VAL A 133 4.82 -10.75 48.62
CA VAL A 133 3.39 -10.46 48.36
C VAL A 133 2.73 -9.90 49.60
N SER A 134 1.81 -8.96 49.44
CA SER A 134 0.92 -8.48 50.50
C SER A 134 -0.26 -9.45 50.68
N ASN A 135 -0.71 -9.67 51.91
CA ASN A 135 -1.90 -10.46 52.21
C ASN A 135 -3.21 -9.66 52.05
N GLY A 136 -3.12 -8.38 51.66
CA GLY A 136 -4.27 -7.53 51.36
C GLY A 136 -4.55 -6.47 52.43
N VAL A 137 -5.51 -5.60 52.10
CA VAL A 137 -5.90 -4.44 52.91
C VAL A 137 -6.38 -4.88 54.30
N GLY A 138 -5.89 -4.21 55.35
CA GLY A 138 -6.28 -4.45 56.74
C GLY A 138 -5.54 -5.60 57.42
N THR A 139 -4.62 -6.29 56.73
CA THR A 139 -3.91 -7.44 57.29
C THR A 139 -2.58 -7.11 57.97
N GLY A 140 -1.93 -6.00 57.61
CA GLY A 140 -0.59 -5.62 58.08
C GLY A 140 0.53 -6.57 57.69
N THR A 141 0.26 -7.59 56.86
CA THR A 141 1.15 -8.74 56.69
C THR A 141 1.30 -9.16 55.23
N GLY A 142 2.33 -9.99 55.00
CA GLY A 142 2.73 -10.49 53.70
C GLY A 142 3.56 -11.75 53.81
N ALA A 143 3.98 -12.28 52.66
CA ALA A 143 4.77 -13.50 52.58
C ALA A 143 5.95 -13.36 51.59
N MET A 144 7.04 -14.06 51.90
CA MET A 144 8.21 -14.20 51.01
C MET A 144 8.14 -15.56 50.32
N ASN A 145 8.22 -15.56 48.99
CA ASN A 145 8.38 -16.74 48.16
C ASN A 145 9.81 -16.79 47.64
N LEU A 146 10.58 -17.79 48.07
CA LEU A 146 11.99 -17.93 47.81
C LEU A 146 12.23 -19.05 46.79
N SER A 147 13.23 -18.85 45.92
CA SER A 147 13.74 -19.87 45.01
C SER A 147 15.25 -19.76 44.85
N TRP A 148 15.94 -20.88 44.66
CA TRP A 148 17.39 -20.95 44.49
C TRP A 148 17.79 -22.13 43.59
N LYS A 149 19.00 -22.08 43.02
CA LYS A 149 19.53 -23.19 42.22
C LYS A 149 19.87 -24.39 43.11
N ALA A 150 19.66 -25.60 42.59
CA ALA A 150 20.06 -26.82 43.26
C ALA A 150 21.60 -26.92 43.32
N MET A 151 22.13 -27.27 44.49
CA MET A 151 23.54 -27.55 44.71
C MET A 151 23.82 -29.04 44.48
N PRO A 152 24.82 -29.41 43.67
CA PRO A 152 25.20 -30.80 43.45
C PRO A 152 25.50 -31.53 44.76
N GLY A 153 24.88 -32.70 44.97
CA GLY A 153 25.10 -33.54 46.16
C GLY A 153 24.38 -33.08 47.44
N ALA A 154 23.61 -31.99 47.40
CA ALA A 154 22.82 -31.55 48.54
C ALA A 154 21.70 -32.55 48.89
N THR A 155 21.57 -32.85 50.17
CA THR A 155 20.52 -33.69 50.76
C THR A 155 19.36 -32.88 51.35
N GLY A 156 19.52 -31.57 51.46
CA GLY A 156 18.51 -30.65 51.97
C GLY A 156 18.98 -29.21 51.94
N TYR A 157 18.13 -28.30 52.41
CA TYR A 157 18.44 -26.88 52.53
C TYR A 157 17.92 -26.31 53.85
N LYS A 158 18.56 -25.21 54.29
CA LYS A 158 18.05 -24.35 55.36
C LYS A 158 17.86 -22.93 54.83
N VAL A 159 16.71 -22.34 55.14
CA VAL A 159 16.43 -20.91 54.95
C VAL A 159 16.78 -20.19 56.24
N ILE A 160 17.52 -19.08 56.12
CA ILE A 160 18.10 -18.37 57.25
C ILE A 160 17.57 -16.93 57.21
N ILE A 161 16.80 -16.51 58.21
CA ILE A 161 16.17 -15.18 58.25
C ILE A 161 16.70 -14.41 59.45
N GLY A 162 17.17 -13.19 59.22
CA GLY A 162 17.63 -12.30 60.29
C GLY A 162 16.45 -11.68 61.04
N ASN A 163 16.44 -11.79 62.38
CA ASN A 163 15.42 -11.17 63.22
C ASN A 163 15.82 -9.78 63.78
N GLY A 164 17.04 -9.30 63.49
CA GLY A 164 17.59 -8.05 64.01
C GLY A 164 18.61 -8.23 65.15
N TYR A 165 18.66 -9.41 65.77
CA TYR A 165 19.63 -9.77 66.81
C TYR A 165 20.58 -10.88 66.34
N ASN A 166 20.03 -11.90 65.70
CA ASN A 166 20.73 -13.04 65.14
C ASN A 166 19.97 -13.60 63.90
N TYR A 167 20.49 -14.69 63.35
CA TYR A 167 19.84 -15.46 62.31
C TYR A 167 19.04 -16.62 62.92
N GLU A 168 17.83 -16.84 62.42
CA GLU A 168 16.99 -18.01 62.70
C GLU A 168 17.03 -18.98 61.50
N TYR A 169 17.05 -20.29 61.79
CA TYR A 169 17.28 -21.34 60.79
C TYR A 169 16.04 -22.22 60.63
N PHE A 170 15.55 -22.34 59.40
CA PHE A 170 14.39 -23.15 59.04
C PHE A 170 14.84 -24.26 58.10
N SER A 171 14.73 -25.53 58.53
CA SER A 171 15.04 -26.67 57.66
C SER A 171 13.87 -26.91 56.71
N VAL A 172 14.14 -26.92 55.40
CA VAL A 172 13.09 -26.97 54.36
C VAL A 172 13.11 -28.24 53.51
N GLY A 173 14.01 -29.18 53.82
CA GLY A 173 14.17 -30.42 53.05
C GLY A 173 14.91 -30.20 51.72
N ASN A 174 14.91 -31.22 50.86
CA ASN A 174 15.57 -31.17 49.55
C ASN A 174 14.68 -30.50 48.49
N VAL A 175 14.47 -29.20 48.65
CA VAL A 175 13.68 -28.37 47.75
C VAL A 175 14.50 -27.17 47.27
N THR A 176 14.13 -26.64 46.11
CA THR A 176 14.73 -25.43 45.52
C THR A 176 13.83 -24.20 45.64
N SER A 177 12.72 -24.32 46.37
CA SER A 177 11.79 -23.23 46.65
C SER A 177 11.12 -23.40 47.99
N TRP A 178 10.83 -22.30 48.68
CA TRP A 178 10.12 -22.31 49.96
C TRP A 178 9.34 -21.00 50.17
N THR A 179 8.25 -21.06 50.93
CA THR A 179 7.42 -19.88 51.23
C THR A 179 7.19 -19.72 52.72
N THR A 180 7.16 -18.46 53.18
CA THR A 180 6.74 -18.13 54.55
C THR A 180 5.22 -18.16 54.73
N LYS A 181 4.46 -18.23 53.63
CA LYS A 181 2.99 -18.17 53.67
C LYS A 181 2.42 -19.36 54.45
N GLY A 182 1.56 -19.06 55.43
CA GLY A 182 0.88 -20.04 56.28
C GLY A 182 1.81 -20.73 57.28
N LYS A 183 3.02 -20.19 57.50
CA LYS A 183 4.00 -20.81 58.41
C LYS A 183 3.91 -20.31 59.85
N GLY A 184 3.25 -19.17 60.09
CA GLY A 184 3.08 -18.63 61.45
C GLY A 184 4.42 -18.44 62.17
N ILE A 185 5.43 -17.90 61.48
CA ILE A 185 6.81 -17.80 62.02
C ILE A 185 7.15 -16.41 62.54
N PHE A 186 6.34 -15.39 62.27
CA PHE A 186 6.59 -14.04 62.77
C PHE A 186 5.99 -13.84 64.18
N PRO A 187 6.56 -13.02 65.07
CA PRO A 187 5.97 -12.82 66.41
C PRO A 187 4.61 -12.13 66.31
N THR A 188 3.67 -12.51 67.16
CA THR A 188 2.35 -11.86 67.24
C THR A 188 2.47 -10.41 67.69
N LYS A 189 1.45 -9.59 67.40
CA LYS A 189 1.40 -8.18 67.86
C LYS A 189 1.58 -8.06 69.39
N ALA A 190 0.94 -8.95 70.15
CA ALA A 190 1.04 -8.99 71.61
C ALA A 190 2.45 -9.34 72.11
N GLU A 191 3.20 -10.16 71.36
CA GLU A 191 4.59 -10.49 71.67
C GLU A 191 5.53 -9.33 71.32
N LEU A 192 5.34 -8.70 70.16
CA LEU A 192 6.09 -7.50 69.78
C LEU A 192 5.87 -6.36 70.78
N ASP A 193 4.65 -6.17 71.28
CA ASP A 193 4.34 -5.14 72.28
C ASP A 193 5.01 -5.40 73.64
N LYS A 194 5.34 -6.65 73.94
CA LYS A 194 6.13 -7.06 75.12
C LYS A 194 7.64 -6.96 74.90
N GLY A 195 8.09 -6.47 73.75
CA GLY A 195 9.52 -6.37 73.42
C GLY A 195 10.13 -7.67 72.91
N LEU A 196 9.33 -8.70 72.59
CA LEU A 196 9.83 -9.95 72.02
C LEU A 196 10.15 -9.79 70.52
N TYR A 197 11.08 -10.60 70.01
CA TYR A 197 11.61 -10.45 68.65
C TYR A 197 12.07 -11.76 67.99
N ARG A 198 11.87 -12.91 68.64
CA ARG A 198 12.31 -14.21 68.08
C ARG A 198 11.25 -14.76 67.14
N PHE A 199 11.66 -15.29 65.99
CA PHE A 199 10.74 -15.99 65.10
C PHE A 199 10.29 -17.31 65.72
N HIS A 200 9.03 -17.68 65.44
CA HIS A 200 8.46 -18.95 65.86
C HIS A 200 8.94 -20.07 64.95
N THR A 201 9.26 -21.22 65.54
CA THR A 201 9.54 -22.49 64.84
C THR A 201 8.43 -23.52 65.06
N ASP A 202 7.48 -23.22 65.94
CA ASP A 202 6.33 -24.05 66.30
C ASP A 202 5.05 -23.71 65.52
N GLY A 203 5.11 -22.69 64.65
CA GLY A 203 4.00 -22.24 63.81
C GLY A 203 2.90 -21.47 64.57
N LYS A 204 3.14 -21.05 65.82
CA LYS A 204 2.15 -20.32 66.63
C LYS A 204 2.19 -18.80 66.49
N GLY A 205 3.09 -18.29 65.66
CA GLY A 205 3.20 -16.87 65.34
C GLY A 205 2.19 -16.44 64.27
N THR A 206 2.48 -15.31 63.63
CA THR A 206 1.69 -14.74 62.53
C THR A 206 2.45 -14.82 61.19
N GLU A 207 1.80 -14.36 60.13
CA GLU A 207 2.47 -13.99 58.88
C GLU A 207 3.44 -12.83 59.11
N PHE A 208 4.42 -12.67 58.20
CA PHE A 208 5.41 -11.60 58.30
C PHE A 208 4.75 -10.24 58.20
N ALA A 209 5.18 -9.29 59.04
CA ALA A 209 4.70 -7.91 58.96
C ALA A 209 5.20 -7.22 57.67
N ASN A 210 4.36 -6.37 57.09
CA ASN A 210 4.77 -5.51 55.97
C ASN A 210 5.82 -4.47 56.41
N ASP A 211 5.81 -4.09 57.69
CA ASP A 211 6.79 -3.21 58.30
C ASP A 211 7.50 -3.91 59.49
N PRO A 212 8.76 -4.36 59.33
CA PRO A 212 9.53 -4.98 60.42
C PRO A 212 10.10 -3.99 61.46
N THR A 213 9.83 -2.69 61.35
CA THR A 213 10.52 -1.69 62.18
C THR A 213 10.35 -1.96 63.68
N GLN A 214 9.17 -2.41 64.11
CA GLN A 214 8.93 -2.75 65.52
C GLN A 214 9.75 -3.96 65.99
N LEU A 215 9.92 -4.98 65.14
CA LEU A 215 10.77 -6.14 65.42
C LEU A 215 12.20 -5.68 65.69
N TYR A 216 12.74 -4.83 64.80
CA TYR A 216 14.10 -4.35 64.92
C TYR A 216 14.30 -3.37 66.07
N GLU A 217 13.31 -2.54 66.40
CA GLU A 217 13.35 -1.69 67.60
C GLU A 217 13.45 -2.53 68.88
N ASN A 218 12.74 -3.65 68.96
CA ASN A 218 12.84 -4.58 70.09
C ASN A 218 14.24 -5.20 70.20
N THR A 219 14.83 -5.62 69.08
CA THR A 219 16.21 -6.15 69.08
C THR A 219 17.25 -5.11 69.48
N PHE A 220 17.05 -3.85 69.08
CA PHE A 220 17.90 -2.73 69.49
C PHE A 220 17.85 -2.51 71.00
N LYS A 221 16.65 -2.47 71.59
CA LYS A 221 16.46 -2.39 73.04
C LYS A 221 17.06 -3.58 73.79
N ALA A 222 17.13 -4.74 73.15
CA ALA A 222 17.78 -5.93 73.68
C ALA A 222 19.32 -5.93 73.56
N GLY A 223 19.92 -4.87 72.97
CA GLY A 223 21.37 -4.70 72.88
C GLY A 223 22.02 -5.37 71.67
N THR A 224 21.31 -5.50 70.54
CA THR A 224 21.91 -6.01 69.29
C THR A 224 23.06 -5.11 68.80
N THR A 225 24.06 -5.73 68.16
CA THR A 225 25.11 -5.02 67.42
C THR A 225 24.78 -4.86 65.93
N TRP A 226 23.65 -5.41 65.47
CA TRP A 226 23.24 -5.33 64.07
C TRP A 226 22.61 -3.98 63.72
N THR A 227 22.89 -3.49 62.52
CA THR A 227 22.42 -2.18 62.03
C THR A 227 21.09 -2.29 61.27
N LEU A 228 20.11 -3.04 61.80
CA LEU A 228 18.77 -3.20 61.18
C LEU A 228 17.69 -2.28 61.79
N ARG A 229 18.01 -1.55 62.86
CA ARG A 229 17.07 -0.58 63.46
C ARG A 229 16.58 0.42 62.41
N GLY A 230 15.26 0.61 62.32
CA GLY A 230 14.63 1.53 61.37
C GLY A 230 14.56 1.04 59.91
N GLN A 231 15.08 -0.15 59.61
CA GLN A 231 15.04 -0.73 58.27
C GLN A 231 13.67 -1.36 57.99
N LYS A 232 13.18 -1.21 56.76
CA LYS A 232 11.93 -1.83 56.29
C LYS A 232 12.11 -3.11 55.48
N LYS A 233 13.33 -3.67 55.52
CA LYS A 233 13.73 -4.88 54.78
C LYS A 233 14.01 -6.04 55.72
N TYR A 234 13.71 -7.24 55.27
CA TYR A 234 14.19 -8.50 55.81
C TYR A 234 15.50 -8.89 55.14
N ILE A 235 16.36 -9.62 55.86
CA ILE A 235 17.55 -10.21 55.27
C ILE A 235 17.47 -11.73 55.33
N VAL A 236 17.76 -12.37 54.20
CA VAL A 236 17.60 -13.81 54.03
C VAL A 236 18.82 -14.41 53.35
N ARG A 237 19.18 -15.62 53.77
CA ARG A 237 20.21 -16.47 53.16
C ARG A 237 19.71 -17.89 53.00
N VAL A 238 20.37 -18.66 52.15
CA VAL A 238 20.15 -20.10 51.98
C VAL A 238 21.48 -20.83 52.15
N LEU A 239 21.46 -22.00 52.79
CA LEU A 239 22.59 -22.94 52.77
C LEU A 239 22.10 -24.32 52.34
N ALA A 240 22.96 -25.07 51.67
CA ALA A 240 22.74 -26.49 51.34
C ALA A 240 23.24 -27.38 52.49
N THR A 241 22.52 -28.45 52.78
CA THR A 241 22.90 -29.48 53.76
C THR A 241 23.32 -30.75 53.05
N TYR A 242 24.43 -31.34 53.48
CA TYR A 242 25.02 -32.55 52.93
C TYR A 242 25.04 -33.64 53.99
N THR A 243 25.31 -34.88 53.59
CA THR A 243 25.55 -35.98 54.55
C THR A 243 26.71 -35.69 55.50
N SER A 244 27.67 -34.87 55.07
CA SER A 244 28.80 -34.41 55.88
C SER A 244 28.50 -33.19 56.77
N GLY A 245 27.30 -32.59 56.68
CA GLY A 245 26.89 -31.42 57.46
C GLY A 245 26.47 -30.21 56.60
N ASP A 246 26.29 -29.06 57.26
CA ASP A 246 25.91 -27.80 56.61
C ASP A 246 27.05 -27.26 55.74
N GLY A 247 26.72 -26.87 54.50
CA GLY A 247 27.63 -26.13 53.63
C GLY A 247 27.66 -24.63 53.95
N PRO A 248 28.46 -23.85 53.19
CA PRO A 248 28.51 -22.40 53.35
C PRO A 248 27.16 -21.73 53.01
N THR A 249 26.89 -20.58 53.65
CA THR A 249 25.71 -19.77 53.36
C THR A 249 25.87 -18.94 52.10
N SER A 250 24.77 -18.70 51.40
CA SER A 250 24.69 -17.67 50.36
C SER A 250 25.01 -16.28 50.90
N ASP A 251 25.28 -15.35 49.98
CA ASP A 251 25.29 -13.92 50.31
C ASP A 251 23.89 -13.45 50.74
N ILE A 252 23.81 -12.30 51.43
CA ILE A 252 22.54 -11.71 51.89
C ILE A 252 21.68 -11.33 50.68
N THR A 253 20.43 -11.74 50.75
CA THR A 253 19.34 -11.24 49.92
C THR A 253 18.43 -10.36 50.78
N GLU A 254 18.19 -9.14 50.34
CA GLU A 254 17.28 -8.22 51.02
C GLU A 254 15.88 -8.36 50.42
N ALA A 255 14.85 -8.33 51.26
CA ALA A 255 13.46 -8.42 50.84
C ALA A 255 12.62 -7.33 51.52
N VAL A 256 11.96 -6.48 50.73
CA VAL A 256 11.02 -5.48 51.23
C VAL A 256 9.62 -6.01 50.99
N MET A 257 8.75 -5.97 52.01
CA MET A 257 7.36 -6.35 51.81
C MET A 257 6.58 -5.23 51.12
N PRO A 258 5.63 -5.55 50.22
CA PRO A 258 4.77 -4.55 49.62
C PRO A 258 3.86 -3.91 50.67
N PRO A 259 3.41 -2.66 50.45
CA PRO A 259 2.36 -2.07 51.27
C PRO A 259 1.04 -2.84 51.13
N GLU A 260 0.13 -2.64 52.10
CA GLU A 260 -1.21 -3.25 52.05
C GLU A 260 -2.00 -2.86 50.80
N THR A 261 -1.95 -1.57 50.45
CA THR A 261 -2.51 -1.02 49.23
C THR A 261 -1.39 -0.83 48.22
N LEU A 262 -1.38 -1.65 47.17
CA LEU A 262 -0.39 -1.51 46.10
C LEU A 262 -0.61 -0.18 45.35
N PRO A 263 0.47 0.47 44.89
CA PRO A 263 0.37 1.64 44.04
C PRO A 263 -0.45 1.36 42.77
N ALA A 264 -1.09 2.41 42.24
CA ALA A 264 -1.78 2.33 40.96
C ALA A 264 -0.81 1.95 39.83
N LYS A 265 -1.30 1.22 38.83
CA LYS A 265 -0.54 0.96 37.60
C LYS A 265 -0.20 2.29 36.91
N PRO A 266 0.95 2.39 36.20
CA PRO A 266 1.24 3.58 35.40
C PRO A 266 0.15 3.85 34.36
N GLU A 267 -0.10 5.12 34.07
CA GLU A 267 -0.95 5.52 32.93
C GLU A 267 -0.31 5.12 31.60
N LYS A 268 -1.07 5.17 30.49
CA LYS A 268 -0.52 4.98 29.15
C LYS A 268 0.59 5.99 28.87
N SER A 269 1.67 5.54 28.24
CA SER A 269 2.73 6.43 27.76
C SER A 269 2.26 7.28 26.58
N VAL A 270 2.87 8.45 26.44
CA VAL A 270 2.83 9.27 25.21
C VAL A 270 4.07 8.94 24.39
N ILE A 271 3.87 8.59 23.12
CA ILE A 271 4.95 8.17 22.22
C ILE A 271 4.97 9.09 21.01
N LYS A 272 6.15 9.63 20.70
CA LYS A 272 6.43 10.31 19.44
C LYS A 272 7.39 9.46 18.63
N THR A 273 7.05 9.17 17.38
CA THR A 273 7.90 8.42 16.46
C THR A 273 8.59 9.36 15.47
N VAL A 274 9.82 9.03 15.07
CA VAL A 274 10.63 9.86 14.18
C VAL A 274 11.40 8.95 13.22
N SER A 275 11.39 9.29 11.93
CA SER A 275 12.19 8.61 10.90
C SER A 275 13.68 8.91 11.08
N SER A 276 14.53 7.91 10.84
CA SER A 276 15.99 8.05 10.83
C SER A 276 16.53 8.79 9.60
N GLY A 277 15.68 9.06 8.61
CA GLY A 277 16.02 9.84 7.42
C GLY A 277 15.96 9.01 6.14
N ALA A 278 16.51 9.58 5.06
CA ALA A 278 16.32 9.05 3.72
C ALA A 278 17.06 7.74 3.46
N GLY A 279 16.35 6.77 2.87
CA GLY A 279 16.91 5.46 2.50
C GLY A 279 17.34 4.60 3.69
N THR A 280 16.80 4.86 4.89
CA THR A 280 17.17 4.11 6.10
C THR A 280 16.14 3.09 6.56
N ASP A 281 14.88 3.22 6.11
CA ASP A 281 13.72 2.40 6.50
C ASP A 281 13.58 2.11 8.00
N THR A 282 14.16 2.99 8.82
CA THR A 282 14.18 2.87 10.28
C THR A 282 13.79 4.19 10.94
N GLY A 283 13.58 4.13 12.25
CA GLY A 283 13.34 5.28 13.09
C GLY A 283 13.47 4.98 14.58
N TYR A 284 13.06 5.93 15.40
CA TYR A 284 13.06 5.80 16.85
C TYR A 284 11.78 6.33 17.51
N MET A 285 11.58 5.90 18.76
CA MET A 285 10.47 6.28 19.62
C MET A 285 10.98 7.11 20.81
N ASP A 286 10.42 8.30 21.00
CA ASP A 286 10.53 9.06 22.24
C ASP A 286 9.30 8.77 23.11
N ILE A 287 9.53 8.10 24.23
CA ILE A 287 8.50 7.57 25.13
C ILE A 287 8.50 8.40 26.41
N SER A 288 7.34 8.89 26.83
CA SER A 288 7.19 9.62 28.10
C SER A 288 5.95 9.17 28.86
N TRP A 289 6.00 9.27 30.20
CA TRP A 289 4.92 8.84 31.09
C TRP A 289 4.88 9.69 32.35
N LYS A 290 3.77 9.60 33.10
CA LYS A 290 3.68 10.23 34.41
C LYS A 290 4.33 9.35 35.48
N ALA A 291 5.06 9.97 36.41
CA ALA A 291 5.59 9.27 37.56
C ALA A 291 4.47 8.74 38.46
N VAL A 292 4.64 7.52 38.99
CA VAL A 292 3.79 6.94 40.03
C VAL A 292 4.51 6.99 41.38
N SER A 293 3.74 7.21 42.45
CA SER A 293 4.28 7.35 43.81
C SER A 293 4.98 6.07 44.28
N GLY A 294 6.14 6.24 44.91
CA GLY A 294 6.92 5.14 45.49
C GLY A 294 7.79 4.36 44.50
N ALA A 295 7.71 4.64 43.20
CA ALA A 295 8.59 4.01 42.21
C ALA A 295 10.04 4.46 42.43
N ILE A 296 10.96 3.50 42.35
CA ILE A 296 12.41 3.73 42.48
C ILE A 296 13.14 3.56 41.13
N ASP A 297 12.48 2.97 40.14
CA ASP A 297 12.97 2.76 38.77
C ASP A 297 11.77 2.51 37.84
N TYR A 298 11.99 2.51 36.53
CA TYR A 298 11.01 2.13 35.52
C TYR A 298 11.62 1.17 34.48
N LYS A 299 10.75 0.42 33.82
CA LYS A 299 11.10 -0.38 32.63
C LYS A 299 10.15 -0.04 31.49
N ILE A 300 10.72 0.05 30.29
CA ILE A 300 9.95 0.02 29.05
C ILE A 300 9.78 -1.44 28.64
N VAL A 301 8.55 -1.78 28.26
CA VAL A 301 8.15 -3.13 27.88
C VAL A 301 7.69 -3.11 26.43
N ILE A 302 8.40 -3.79 25.53
CA ILE A 302 8.15 -3.76 24.08
C ILE A 302 7.82 -5.17 23.60
N GLY A 303 6.76 -5.31 22.80
CA GLY A 303 6.41 -6.58 22.16
C GLY A 303 7.34 -6.88 20.98
N ASN A 304 7.87 -8.10 20.90
CA ASN A 304 8.79 -8.53 19.85
C ASN A 304 8.17 -9.57 18.89
N GLY A 305 6.84 -9.70 18.88
CA GLY A 305 6.12 -10.71 18.12
C GLY A 305 5.95 -12.06 18.82
N TYR A 306 6.88 -12.45 19.70
CA TYR A 306 6.79 -13.68 20.50
C TYR A 306 6.30 -13.44 21.93
N ASN A 307 6.84 -12.42 22.59
CA ASN A 307 6.51 -12.01 23.94
C ASN A 307 6.88 -10.53 24.18
N TYR A 308 6.78 -10.11 25.43
CA TYR A 308 7.30 -8.82 25.88
C TYR A 308 8.77 -8.93 26.32
N GLU A 309 9.57 -7.95 25.94
CA GLU A 309 10.91 -7.72 26.45
C GLU A 309 11.00 -6.44 27.27
N TYR A 310 11.91 -6.41 28.25
CA TYR A 310 11.99 -5.39 29.28
C TYR A 310 13.33 -4.66 29.22
N PHE A 311 13.27 -3.32 29.22
CA PHE A 311 14.42 -2.42 29.17
C PHE A 311 14.39 -1.49 30.38
N ASN A 312 15.41 -1.56 31.23
CA ASN A 312 15.54 -0.66 32.37
C ASN A 312 15.82 0.76 31.90
N THR A 313 15.16 1.75 32.51
CA THR A 313 15.34 3.16 32.14
C THR A 313 16.04 3.99 33.21
N GLY A 314 16.13 3.50 34.44
CA GLY A 314 16.43 4.33 35.60
C GLY A 314 15.17 5.05 36.08
N ASN A 315 15.31 5.79 37.18
CA ASN A 315 14.25 6.62 37.76
C ASN A 315 14.03 7.91 36.95
N VAL A 316 13.52 7.74 35.74
CA VAL A 316 13.18 8.80 34.78
C VAL A 316 11.73 8.61 34.34
N THR A 317 11.17 9.66 33.73
CA THR A 317 9.81 9.64 33.17
C THR A 317 9.78 9.83 31.66
N SER A 318 10.95 9.76 31.03
CA SER A 318 11.10 9.76 29.58
C SER A 318 12.30 8.89 29.18
N TRP A 319 12.17 8.24 28.03
CA TRP A 319 13.19 7.36 27.48
C TRP A 319 13.04 7.29 25.96
N SER A 320 14.17 7.37 25.25
CA SER A 320 14.20 7.32 23.78
C SER A 320 14.87 6.03 23.32
N THR A 321 14.39 5.41 22.24
CA THR A 321 15.11 4.29 21.60
C THR A 321 16.29 4.77 20.74
N LYS A 322 16.39 6.07 20.46
CA LYS A 322 17.37 6.64 19.54
C LYS A 322 18.80 6.29 19.94
N GLY A 323 19.55 5.72 19.01
CA GLY A 323 20.95 5.36 19.17
C GLY A 323 21.19 4.16 20.09
N LYS A 324 20.13 3.48 20.55
CA LYS A 324 20.26 2.32 21.44
C LYS A 324 20.51 1.03 20.70
N LYS A 325 20.21 0.97 19.40
CA LYS A 325 20.51 -0.17 18.55
C LYS A 325 19.98 -1.50 19.11
N ILE A 326 18.71 -1.50 19.49
CA ILE A 326 18.05 -2.64 20.15
C ILE A 326 17.22 -3.48 19.19
N PHE A 327 16.95 -3.00 17.98
CA PHE A 327 16.26 -3.78 16.96
C PHE A 327 17.22 -4.79 16.32
N PRO A 328 16.81 -6.03 15.98
CA PRO A 328 17.68 -6.97 15.26
C PRO A 328 18.11 -6.36 13.92
N THR A 329 19.33 -6.64 13.47
CA THR A 329 19.79 -6.20 12.15
C THR A 329 19.00 -6.87 11.03
N GLN A 330 19.00 -6.28 9.82
CA GLN A 330 18.36 -6.91 8.66
C GLN A 330 18.83 -8.36 8.41
N GLU A 331 20.12 -8.65 8.55
CA GLU A 331 20.66 -10.02 8.43
C GLU A 331 20.08 -10.95 9.51
N GLU A 332 19.88 -10.46 10.73
CA GLU A 332 19.28 -11.24 11.82
C GLU A 332 17.77 -11.46 11.57
N ILE A 333 17.06 -10.45 11.07
CA ILE A 333 15.66 -10.58 10.63
C ILE A 333 15.54 -11.62 9.52
N ASP A 334 16.38 -11.57 8.50
CA ASP A 334 16.37 -12.54 7.39
C ASP A 334 16.67 -13.97 7.87
N ASN A 335 17.46 -14.10 8.94
CA ASN A 335 17.75 -15.37 9.62
C ASN A 335 16.67 -15.82 10.63
N GLY A 336 15.51 -15.18 10.65
CA GLY A 336 14.39 -15.57 11.50
C GLY A 336 14.51 -15.09 12.96
N GLN A 337 15.41 -14.16 13.27
CA GLN A 337 15.53 -13.62 14.62
C GLN A 337 14.44 -12.58 14.90
N TYR A 338 14.00 -12.55 16.15
CA TYR A 338 12.94 -11.65 16.62
C TYR A 338 13.23 -11.04 17.99
N LYS A 339 14.38 -11.34 18.60
CA LYS A 339 14.72 -10.87 19.94
C LYS A 339 15.45 -9.54 19.87
N PHE A 340 15.09 -8.61 20.74
CA PHE A 340 15.77 -7.32 20.78
C PHE A 340 17.17 -7.43 21.41
N HIS A 341 18.11 -6.63 20.90
CA HIS A 341 19.45 -6.50 21.45
C HIS A 341 19.47 -5.76 22.79
N LYS A 342 20.40 -6.14 23.66
CA LYS A 342 20.67 -5.48 24.95
C LYS A 342 22.11 -4.99 25.10
N ASP A 343 22.95 -5.36 24.15
CA ASP A 343 24.36 -5.00 24.00
C ASP A 343 24.57 -3.80 23.06
N GLY A 344 23.53 -3.38 22.34
CA GLY A 344 23.57 -2.24 21.42
C GLY A 344 24.24 -2.56 20.08
N THR A 345 24.31 -3.83 19.69
CA THR A 345 24.89 -4.26 18.40
C THR A 345 23.88 -4.33 17.26
N GLY A 346 22.59 -4.11 17.54
CA GLY A 346 21.54 -4.11 16.54
C GLY A 346 21.45 -2.80 15.75
N GLU A 347 20.24 -2.44 15.36
CA GLU A 347 19.90 -1.23 14.60
C GLU A 347 18.75 -0.44 15.22
N GLU A 348 18.42 0.70 14.60
CA GLU A 348 17.23 1.48 14.93
C GLU A 348 15.96 0.69 14.57
N PHE A 349 14.81 1.06 15.12
CA PHE A 349 13.58 0.30 14.88
C PHE A 349 13.19 0.34 13.41
N ALA A 350 12.86 -0.81 12.83
CA ALA A 350 12.27 -0.87 11.51
C ALA A 350 10.98 -0.05 11.45
N ASN A 351 10.78 0.62 10.32
CA ASN A 351 9.57 1.38 10.05
C ASN A 351 8.33 0.47 9.91
N ASP A 352 8.54 -0.80 9.57
CA ASP A 352 7.52 -1.84 9.55
C ASP A 352 7.96 -3.05 10.40
N PRO A 353 7.26 -3.38 11.49
CA PRO A 353 7.59 -4.53 12.34
C PRO A 353 7.12 -5.89 11.82
N ARG A 354 6.41 -5.98 10.68
CA ARG A 354 5.78 -7.24 10.24
C ARG A 354 6.79 -8.39 10.07
N ALA A 355 7.99 -8.10 9.58
CA ALA A 355 9.05 -9.11 9.47
C ALA A 355 9.48 -9.67 10.85
N LEU A 356 9.70 -8.79 11.83
CA LEU A 356 9.98 -9.18 13.22
C LEU A 356 8.86 -10.07 13.79
N TYR A 357 7.61 -9.71 13.53
CA TYR A 357 6.46 -10.44 14.04
C TYR A 357 6.21 -11.76 13.33
N GLU A 358 6.48 -11.84 12.03
CA GLU A 358 6.47 -13.11 11.29
C GLU A 358 7.52 -14.07 11.86
N ASN A 359 8.73 -13.59 12.15
CA ASN A 359 9.78 -14.39 12.80
C ASN A 359 9.34 -14.91 14.16
N GLY A 360 8.70 -14.06 14.98
CA GLY A 360 8.09 -14.48 16.24
C GLY A 360 7.03 -15.56 16.05
N TYR A 361 6.15 -15.41 15.06
CA TYR A 361 5.12 -16.41 14.72
C TYR A 361 5.72 -17.74 14.28
N GLN A 362 6.71 -17.72 13.37
CA GLN A 362 7.40 -18.92 12.89
C GLN A 362 8.15 -19.65 14.02
N ALA A 363 8.61 -18.92 15.04
CA ALA A 363 9.18 -19.51 16.25
C ALA A 363 8.15 -20.14 17.20
N GLY A 364 6.84 -20.10 16.88
CA GLY A 364 5.76 -20.71 17.65
C GLY A 364 4.97 -19.74 18.53
N SER A 365 5.04 -18.43 18.26
CA SER A 365 4.30 -17.42 19.02
C SER A 365 2.78 -17.54 18.87
N THR A 366 2.07 -17.39 19.99
CA THR A 366 0.61 -17.18 20.03
C THR A 366 0.25 -15.74 20.43
N PHE A 367 1.19 -14.81 20.38
CA PHE A 367 1.05 -13.46 20.94
C PHE A 367 0.15 -12.53 20.09
N GLY A 368 -0.19 -12.93 18.86
CA GLY A 368 -1.21 -12.26 18.04
C GLY A 368 -0.77 -10.94 17.42
N LEU A 369 0.54 -10.74 17.20
CA LEU A 369 1.08 -9.55 16.53
C LEU A 369 1.40 -9.76 15.05
N ARG A 370 1.21 -10.97 14.52
CA ARG A 370 1.37 -11.25 13.09
C ARG A 370 0.53 -10.26 12.28
N ASP A 371 1.09 -9.77 11.18
CA ASP A 371 0.48 -8.80 10.26
C ASP A 371 0.18 -7.41 10.87
N GLN A 372 0.64 -7.11 12.09
CA GLN A 372 0.46 -5.80 12.70
C GLN A 372 1.59 -4.85 12.30
N GLU A 373 1.23 -3.64 11.85
CA GLU A 373 2.17 -2.56 11.47
C GLU A 373 2.57 -1.65 12.64
N LYS A 374 2.15 -2.00 13.86
CA LYS A 374 2.38 -1.20 15.07
C LYS A 374 3.28 -1.90 16.07
N TYR A 375 4.10 -1.12 16.75
CA TYR A 375 4.73 -1.53 17.99
C TYR A 375 3.74 -1.42 19.14
N ILE A 376 3.82 -2.36 20.08
CA ILE A 376 3.07 -2.28 21.34
C ILE A 376 4.02 -2.07 22.51
N ILE A 377 3.77 -1.01 23.27
CA ILE A 377 4.63 -0.54 24.35
C ILE A 377 3.82 -0.45 25.64
N ARG A 378 4.44 -0.80 26.76
CA ARG A 378 3.95 -0.52 28.11
C ARG A 378 5.08 0.06 28.99
N VAL A 379 4.68 0.70 30.08
CA VAL A 379 5.58 1.15 31.14
C VAL A 379 5.34 0.32 32.39
N LEU A 380 6.41 -0.12 33.04
CA LEU A 380 6.37 -0.83 34.31
C LEU A 380 7.12 -0.01 35.36
N ALA A 381 6.47 0.28 36.48
CA ALA A 381 7.14 0.89 37.64
C ALA A 381 7.81 -0.20 38.49
N VAL A 382 9.03 0.07 38.96
CA VAL A 382 9.77 -0.80 39.87
C VAL A 382 9.77 -0.20 41.26
N TYR A 383 9.50 -1.03 42.26
CA TYR A 383 9.41 -0.65 43.66
C TYR A 383 10.49 -1.37 44.47
N PRO A 384 10.76 -0.96 45.72
CA PRO A 384 11.70 -1.66 46.60
C PRO A 384 11.39 -3.15 46.81
N TRP A 385 10.13 -3.56 46.62
CA TRP A 385 9.66 -4.95 46.71
C TRP A 385 9.60 -5.68 45.36
N GLY A 386 10.00 -5.03 44.26
CA GLY A 386 10.07 -5.61 42.92
C GLY A 386 9.19 -4.91 41.87
N ASP A 387 8.99 -5.59 40.76
CA ASP A 387 8.25 -5.10 39.59
C ASP A 387 6.76 -4.92 39.92
N GLY A 388 6.22 -3.74 39.59
CA GLY A 388 4.79 -3.46 39.65
C GLY A 388 4.02 -4.01 38.45
N VAL A 389 2.74 -3.67 38.40
CA VAL A 389 1.89 -3.93 37.25
C VAL A 389 2.22 -2.97 36.11
N THR A 390 2.17 -3.47 34.87
CA THR A 390 2.39 -2.65 33.66
C THR A 390 1.22 -1.69 33.42
N SER A 391 1.48 -0.57 32.75
CA SER A 391 0.46 0.27 32.12
C SER A 391 -0.38 -0.52 31.12
N ASP A 392 -1.48 0.09 30.66
CA ASP A 392 -2.16 -0.37 29.45
C ASP A 392 -1.26 -0.21 28.21
N ILE A 393 -1.62 -0.91 27.13
CA ILE A 393 -0.89 -0.86 25.86
C ILE A 393 -1.03 0.54 25.25
N THR A 394 0.11 1.10 24.87
CA THR A 394 0.22 2.19 23.91
C THR A 394 0.71 1.62 22.58
N ASN A 395 -0.03 1.90 21.51
CA ASN A 395 0.39 1.56 20.14
C ASN A 395 1.30 2.67 19.61
N ALA A 396 2.34 2.30 18.88
CA ALA A 396 3.19 3.24 18.16
C ALA A 396 3.33 2.80 16.70
N TYR A 397 3.05 3.73 15.78
CA TYR A 397 3.29 3.55 14.36
C TYR A 397 4.52 4.36 13.99
N MET A 398 5.52 3.70 13.42
CA MET A 398 6.69 4.40 12.89
C MET A 398 6.27 5.21 11.66
N PRO A 399 6.78 6.43 11.44
CA PRO A 399 6.46 7.19 10.24
C PRO A 399 7.01 6.51 8.99
N LEU A 400 6.54 6.90 7.81
CA LEU A 400 7.14 6.49 6.54
C LEU A 400 8.62 6.91 6.49
N ALA A 401 9.45 6.12 5.79
CA ALA A 401 10.82 6.52 5.52
C ALA A 401 10.81 7.85 4.76
N THR A 402 11.80 8.70 5.03
CA THR A 402 11.94 9.92 4.25
C THR A 402 12.35 9.52 2.83
N PRO A 403 11.69 10.00 1.77
CA PRO A 403 12.15 9.72 0.42
C PRO A 403 13.56 10.30 0.21
N ALA A 404 14.37 9.62 -0.61
CA ALA A 404 15.58 10.24 -1.13
C ALA A 404 15.23 11.52 -1.94
N PRO A 405 16.14 12.50 -2.03
CA PRO A 405 15.92 13.63 -2.95
C PRO A 405 15.61 13.11 -4.36
N PRO A 406 14.60 13.67 -5.05
CA PRO A 406 14.27 13.20 -6.38
C PRO A 406 15.45 13.40 -7.33
N THR A 407 15.58 12.51 -8.30
CA THR A 407 16.46 12.66 -9.46
C THR A 407 15.67 13.23 -10.62
N GLY A 408 16.34 13.77 -11.64
CA GLY A 408 15.63 14.39 -12.75
C GLY A 408 16.50 15.17 -13.71
N GLU A 409 15.88 15.66 -14.77
CA GLU A 409 16.52 16.50 -15.78
C GLU A 409 15.64 17.70 -16.11
N ALA A 410 16.28 18.77 -16.60
CA ALA A 410 15.62 19.98 -17.03
C ALA A 410 15.84 20.19 -18.53
N TYR A 411 14.78 20.57 -19.22
CA TYR A 411 14.76 20.74 -20.66
C TYR A 411 14.25 22.13 -21.02
N ALA A 412 14.90 22.78 -21.99
CA ALA A 412 14.38 24.01 -22.57
C ALA A 412 13.36 23.67 -23.66
N ASN A 413 12.31 24.49 -23.77
CA ASN A 413 11.39 24.46 -24.90
C ASN A 413 12.00 25.16 -26.12
N ALA A 414 11.21 25.33 -27.18
CA ALA A 414 11.64 25.95 -28.42
C ALA A 414 12.35 27.30 -28.21
N GLU A 415 13.38 27.55 -29.02
CA GLU A 415 14.16 28.78 -28.97
C GLU A 415 13.24 30.02 -29.07
N GLY A 416 13.49 31.03 -28.23
CA GLY A 416 12.68 32.25 -28.15
C GLY A 416 11.47 32.17 -27.22
N THR A 417 11.11 30.99 -26.69
CA THR A 417 10.05 30.88 -25.67
C THR A 417 10.53 31.26 -24.26
N ASN A 418 11.85 31.21 -24.00
CA ASN A 418 12.48 31.42 -22.69
C ASN A 418 11.82 30.58 -21.57
N SER A 419 11.39 29.37 -21.91
CA SER A 419 10.66 28.46 -21.02
C SER A 419 11.21 27.04 -21.12
N GLY A 420 10.82 26.19 -20.18
CA GLY A 420 11.20 24.79 -20.15
C GLY A 420 10.37 23.99 -19.16
N TYR A 421 10.79 22.75 -18.93
CA TYR A 421 10.16 21.83 -18.00
C TYR A 421 11.19 20.95 -17.29
N VAL A 422 10.76 20.31 -16.22
CA VAL A 422 11.57 19.38 -15.43
C VAL A 422 10.89 18.02 -15.41
N THR A 423 11.68 16.95 -15.53
CA THR A 423 11.27 15.58 -15.22
C THR A 423 11.87 15.19 -13.88
N LEU A 424 11.13 14.42 -13.08
CA LEU A 424 11.53 13.95 -11.76
C LEU A 424 11.27 12.45 -11.67
N GLY A 425 12.13 11.73 -10.95
CA GLY A 425 11.96 10.34 -10.54
C GLY A 425 12.46 10.11 -9.12
N TRP A 426 11.84 9.20 -8.39
CA TRP A 426 12.23 8.84 -7.03
C TRP A 426 11.96 7.36 -6.76
N ASP A 427 12.68 6.82 -5.78
CA ASP A 427 12.50 5.43 -5.35
C ASP A 427 11.23 5.28 -4.51
N GLU A 428 10.64 4.09 -4.57
CA GLU A 428 9.47 3.72 -3.78
C GLU A 428 9.81 3.67 -2.29
N VAL A 429 8.93 4.21 -1.43
CA VAL A 429 8.98 4.10 0.02
C VAL A 429 7.99 3.02 0.46
N GLU A 430 8.48 2.00 1.17
CA GLU A 430 7.65 0.88 1.61
C GLU A 430 6.49 1.33 2.51
N GLY A 431 5.28 0.87 2.15
CA GLY A 431 4.04 1.19 2.85
C GLY A 431 3.49 2.59 2.57
N ALA A 432 4.01 3.32 1.58
CA ALA A 432 3.41 4.54 1.09
C ALA A 432 2.23 4.24 0.14
N ASP A 433 1.12 4.95 0.31
CA ASP A 433 -0.04 4.88 -0.59
C ASP A 433 0.07 5.90 -1.73
N GLY A 434 1.03 6.82 -1.67
CA GLY A 434 1.27 7.81 -2.71
C GLY A 434 2.29 8.87 -2.32
N TYR A 435 2.51 9.81 -3.24
CA TYR A 435 3.53 10.85 -3.14
C TYR A 435 2.97 12.24 -3.47
N LYS A 436 3.56 13.25 -2.83
CA LYS A 436 3.38 14.67 -3.15
C LYS A 436 4.71 15.25 -3.59
N ILE A 437 4.70 16.00 -4.70
CA ILE A 437 5.83 16.81 -5.15
C ILE A 437 5.67 18.21 -4.60
N THR A 438 6.76 18.76 -4.05
CA THR A 438 6.79 20.13 -3.57
C THR A 438 7.62 21.00 -4.48
N ILE A 439 7.09 22.16 -4.86
CA ILE A 439 7.77 23.18 -5.66
C ILE A 439 7.85 24.48 -4.85
N PHE A 440 9.03 25.08 -4.78
CA PHE A 440 9.20 26.36 -4.09
C PHE A 440 8.79 27.54 -4.98
N ASP A 441 7.87 28.37 -4.49
CA ASP A 441 7.32 29.53 -5.21
C ASP A 441 8.08 30.85 -4.96
N GLY A 442 9.15 30.81 -4.16
CA GLY A 442 9.87 32.00 -3.70
C GLY A 442 9.68 32.28 -2.20
N LYS A 443 8.61 31.76 -1.60
CA LYS A 443 8.27 31.97 -0.18
C LYS A 443 7.90 30.70 0.57
N LYS A 444 7.15 29.80 -0.06
CA LYS A 444 6.66 28.53 0.51
C LYS A 444 6.81 27.40 -0.51
N ASN A 445 6.61 26.17 -0.03
CA ASN A 445 6.47 25.02 -0.91
C ASN A 445 4.99 24.81 -1.25
N VAL A 446 4.70 24.61 -2.52
CA VAL A 446 3.40 24.27 -3.09
C VAL A 446 3.40 22.78 -3.43
N TYR A 447 2.33 22.07 -3.07
CA TYR A 447 2.24 20.61 -3.16
C TYR A 447 1.40 20.18 -4.36
N PHE A 448 1.86 19.16 -5.06
CA PHE A 448 1.18 18.47 -6.14
C PHE A 448 1.07 16.99 -5.79
N ASP A 449 -0.15 16.51 -5.60
CA ASP A 449 -0.39 15.07 -5.39
C ASP A 449 -0.24 14.33 -6.72
N VAL A 450 0.63 13.33 -6.74
CA VAL A 450 0.93 12.51 -7.92
C VAL A 450 0.48 11.06 -7.73
N GLY A 451 -0.23 10.76 -6.64
CA GLY A 451 -0.66 9.40 -6.30
C GLY A 451 0.53 8.45 -6.17
N GLU A 452 0.37 7.23 -6.66
CA GLU A 452 1.40 6.18 -6.60
C GLU A 452 2.50 6.32 -7.68
N ALA A 453 2.51 7.42 -8.45
CA ALA A 453 3.55 7.61 -9.46
C ALA A 453 4.93 7.72 -8.81
N LEU A 454 5.95 7.10 -9.44
CA LEU A 454 7.37 7.23 -9.07
C LEU A 454 8.14 8.19 -9.98
N SER A 455 7.43 8.85 -10.88
CA SER A 455 7.97 9.90 -11.73
C SER A 455 6.91 10.96 -12.01
N TRP A 456 7.36 12.18 -12.27
CA TRP A 456 6.48 13.30 -12.60
C TRP A 456 7.20 14.31 -13.47
N THR A 457 6.46 15.00 -14.35
CA THR A 457 7.00 16.08 -15.17
C THR A 457 6.16 17.33 -15.07
N THR A 458 6.81 18.49 -15.14
CA THR A 458 6.11 19.78 -15.22
C THR A 458 5.61 20.10 -16.63
N LYS A 459 6.00 19.31 -17.65
CA LYS A 459 5.64 19.59 -19.06
C LYS A 459 4.14 19.52 -19.28
N GLY A 460 3.58 20.58 -19.82
CA GLY A 460 2.16 20.72 -20.14
C GLY A 460 1.26 20.89 -18.92
N VAL A 461 1.83 21.02 -17.71
CA VAL A 461 1.04 21.13 -16.48
C VAL A 461 0.57 22.57 -16.25
N GLY A 462 1.28 23.57 -16.79
CA GLY A 462 0.86 24.98 -16.67
C GLY A 462 0.93 25.51 -15.24
N ILE A 463 2.06 25.27 -14.56
CA ILE A 463 2.23 25.60 -13.13
C ILE A 463 2.87 26.98 -12.89
N TRP A 464 3.52 27.56 -13.89
CA TRP A 464 4.24 28.82 -13.73
C TRP A 464 3.31 30.01 -13.94
N PRO A 465 3.45 31.13 -13.21
CA PRO A 465 2.63 32.32 -13.44
C PRO A 465 2.81 32.87 -14.87
N THR A 466 1.74 33.39 -15.46
CA THR A 466 1.80 34.04 -16.77
C THR A 466 2.65 35.31 -16.73
N GLN A 467 3.22 35.72 -17.87
CA GLN A 467 4.02 36.94 -17.96
C GLN A 467 3.26 38.18 -17.43
N GLN A 468 1.98 38.31 -17.79
CA GLN A 468 1.13 39.40 -17.31
C GLN A 468 0.93 39.34 -15.78
N ALA A 469 0.79 38.15 -15.20
CA ALA A 469 0.70 38.00 -13.76
C ALA A 469 2.01 38.42 -13.07
N ILE A 470 3.16 38.01 -13.62
CA ILE A 470 4.49 38.37 -13.09
C ILE A 470 4.72 39.89 -13.15
N GLU A 471 4.35 40.54 -14.25
CA GLU A 471 4.46 42.00 -14.41
C GLU A 471 3.58 42.76 -13.41
N ASN A 472 2.44 42.17 -13.02
CA ASN A 472 1.56 42.69 -11.97
C ASN A 472 2.01 42.34 -10.54
N GLY A 473 3.20 41.75 -10.38
CA GLY A 473 3.76 41.38 -9.07
C GLY A 473 3.33 39.98 -8.57
N GLY A 474 2.72 39.16 -9.43
CA GLY A 474 2.35 37.78 -9.12
C GLY A 474 3.57 36.87 -8.93
N TRP A 475 3.43 35.88 -8.05
CA TRP A 475 4.49 34.92 -7.71
C TRP A 475 3.98 33.52 -7.34
N ASP A 476 2.68 33.34 -7.12
CA ASP A 476 2.10 32.05 -6.72
C ASP A 476 2.18 31.01 -7.85
N ILE A 477 2.70 29.83 -7.54
CA ILE A 477 2.64 28.66 -8.42
C ILE A 477 1.17 28.27 -8.64
N GLN A 478 0.78 28.07 -9.89
CA GLN A 478 -0.57 27.69 -10.28
C GLN A 478 -0.78 26.18 -10.10
N THR A 479 -1.91 25.80 -9.50
CA THR A 479 -2.25 24.39 -9.21
C THR A 479 -3.45 23.89 -10.01
N ASP A 480 -4.13 24.78 -10.73
CA ASP A 480 -5.31 24.50 -11.56
C ASP A 480 -4.98 24.31 -13.05
N GLY A 481 -3.69 24.42 -13.40
CA GLY A 481 -3.19 24.31 -14.77
C GLY A 481 -3.45 25.53 -15.66
N THR A 482 -3.85 26.67 -15.09
CA THR A 482 -4.08 27.92 -15.84
C THR A 482 -2.82 28.72 -16.16
N GLY A 483 -1.68 28.30 -15.61
CA GLY A 483 -0.39 28.94 -15.83
C GLY A 483 0.27 28.52 -17.15
N VAL A 484 1.59 28.70 -17.18
CA VAL A 484 2.46 28.40 -18.33
C VAL A 484 3.59 27.45 -17.92
N GLU A 485 4.44 27.09 -18.88
CA GLU A 485 5.68 26.35 -18.64
C GLU A 485 6.65 27.12 -17.74
N LEU A 486 7.57 26.39 -17.09
CA LEU A 486 8.56 27.00 -16.21
C LEU A 486 9.41 28.01 -16.97
N ALA A 487 9.63 29.18 -16.38
CA ALA A 487 10.55 30.16 -16.96
C ALA A 487 12.00 29.65 -16.93
N GLN A 488 12.76 30.02 -17.94
CA GLN A 488 14.19 29.74 -17.92
C GLN A 488 14.92 30.55 -16.83
N ASP A 489 14.39 31.73 -16.49
CA ASP A 489 14.86 32.55 -15.37
C ASP A 489 13.71 32.81 -14.37
N PRO A 490 13.63 32.04 -13.27
CA PRO A 490 12.58 32.22 -12.26
C PRO A 490 12.79 33.43 -11.34
N SER A 491 13.91 34.16 -11.44
CA SER A 491 14.31 35.16 -10.45
C SER A 491 13.28 36.27 -10.26
N GLN A 492 12.54 36.66 -11.31
CA GLN A 492 11.52 37.69 -11.19
C GLN A 492 10.36 37.28 -10.28
N VAL A 493 9.90 36.02 -10.37
CA VAL A 493 8.87 35.47 -9.46
C VAL A 493 9.38 35.45 -8.02
N TYR A 494 10.63 35.04 -7.82
CA TYR A 494 11.22 35.03 -6.48
C TYR A 494 11.36 36.45 -5.90
N ARG A 495 11.70 37.46 -6.70
CA ARG A 495 11.69 38.87 -6.26
C ARG A 495 10.29 39.34 -5.90
N ASN A 496 9.29 39.03 -6.73
CA ASN A 496 7.89 39.38 -6.48
C ASN A 496 7.35 38.79 -5.17
N SER A 497 7.82 37.59 -4.79
CA SER A 497 7.43 36.93 -3.53
C SER A 497 7.94 37.63 -2.25
N ASN A 498 8.86 38.61 -2.38
CA ASN A 498 9.64 39.19 -1.28
C ASN A 498 10.44 38.15 -0.47
N GLY A 499 10.79 37.02 -1.09
CA GLY A 499 11.65 35.99 -0.51
C GLY A 499 13.13 36.33 -0.56
N VAL A 500 13.94 35.58 0.19
CA VAL A 500 15.42 35.77 0.28
C VAL A 500 16.20 35.25 -0.95
N TYR A 501 15.51 34.66 -1.92
CA TYR A 501 16.11 33.97 -3.07
C TYR A 501 15.89 34.69 -4.40
N GLY A 502 15.66 36.01 -4.37
CA GLY A 502 15.34 36.82 -5.55
C GLY A 502 16.33 36.76 -6.72
N ASP A 503 17.59 36.35 -6.50
CA ASP A 503 18.60 36.25 -7.57
C ASP A 503 18.88 34.82 -8.03
N ARG A 504 18.13 33.84 -7.54
CA ARG A 504 18.32 32.43 -7.90
C ARG A 504 17.63 32.13 -9.24
N LYS A 505 18.33 31.36 -10.08
CA LYS A 505 17.85 30.91 -11.39
C LYS A 505 17.50 29.42 -11.45
N ASN A 506 17.60 28.73 -10.31
CA ASN A 506 17.25 27.32 -10.20
C ASN A 506 15.84 27.17 -9.61
N TYR A 507 15.31 25.97 -9.76
CA TYR A 507 14.09 25.52 -9.10
C TYR A 507 14.43 24.68 -7.86
N TRP A 508 13.42 24.35 -7.04
CA TRP A 508 13.57 23.45 -5.91
C TRP A 508 12.41 22.47 -5.89
N PHE A 509 12.73 21.19 -6.08
CA PHE A 509 11.78 20.08 -6.04
C PHE A 509 12.12 19.15 -4.88
N ARG A 510 11.08 18.64 -4.22
CA ARG A 510 11.18 17.60 -3.17
C ARG A 510 10.00 16.64 -3.28
N VAL A 511 10.11 15.49 -2.64
CA VAL A 511 9.09 14.44 -2.58
C VAL A 511 8.68 14.21 -1.13
N GLN A 512 7.41 13.93 -0.89
CA GLN A 512 6.89 13.45 0.39
C GLN A 512 6.01 12.22 0.13
N ALA A 513 6.24 11.14 0.86
CA ALA A 513 5.39 9.96 0.83
C ALA A 513 4.25 10.09 1.86
N TYR A 514 3.06 9.60 1.55
CA TYR A 514 1.91 9.63 2.45
C TYR A 514 1.22 8.28 2.58
N THR A 515 0.40 8.14 3.63
CA THR A 515 -0.56 7.03 3.77
C THR A 515 -1.98 7.57 3.80
N THR A 516 -2.91 6.76 3.33
CA THR A 516 -4.35 6.99 3.37
C THR A 516 -4.94 6.35 4.63
N GLY A 517 -5.95 6.97 5.23
CA GLY A 517 -6.60 6.45 6.45
C GLY A 517 -5.97 6.87 7.78
N GLY A 518 -4.86 7.63 7.79
CA GLY A 518 -4.40 8.40 8.95
C GLY A 518 -3.88 7.59 10.14
N VAL A 519 -3.60 6.30 9.96
CA VAL A 519 -3.04 5.44 11.01
C VAL A 519 -1.54 5.71 11.23
N ARG A 520 -0.85 6.16 10.18
CA ARG A 520 0.57 6.50 10.13
C ARG A 520 0.73 7.95 9.69
N GLU A 521 1.71 8.66 10.26
CA GLU A 521 2.04 10.00 9.78
C GLU A 521 2.73 9.94 8.41
N ASP A 522 2.46 10.94 7.55
CA ASP A 522 3.20 11.18 6.31
C ASP A 522 4.72 11.25 6.58
N SER A 523 5.53 10.92 5.57
CA SER A 523 6.98 11.05 5.69
C SER A 523 7.37 12.50 5.94
N GLN A 524 8.59 12.70 6.46
CA GLN A 524 9.25 13.99 6.27
C GLN A 524 9.46 14.25 4.77
N VAL A 525 9.49 15.52 4.38
CA VAL A 525 9.80 15.92 3.00
C VAL A 525 11.27 15.60 2.71
N SER A 526 11.58 15.08 1.52
CA SER A 526 12.93 14.75 1.08
C SER A 526 13.87 15.96 1.08
N ASP A 527 15.16 15.68 0.94
CA ASP A 527 16.12 16.69 0.49
C ASP A 527 15.77 17.21 -0.91
N VAL A 528 16.47 18.28 -1.33
CA VAL A 528 16.07 19.09 -2.49
C VAL A 528 16.85 18.81 -3.76
N PHE A 529 16.12 18.64 -4.86
CA PHE A 529 16.65 18.67 -6.23
C PHE A 529 16.59 20.09 -6.80
N ARG A 530 17.68 20.56 -7.41
CA ARG A 530 17.86 21.96 -7.83
C ARG A 530 18.21 22.13 -9.31
N PRO A 531 17.26 21.87 -10.22
CA PRO A 531 17.53 22.00 -11.64
C PRO A 531 17.59 23.47 -12.08
N ILE A 532 18.34 23.72 -13.14
CA ILE A 532 18.35 24.97 -13.91
C ILE A 532 17.86 24.62 -15.31
N ILE A 533 16.88 25.36 -15.82
CA ILE A 533 16.43 25.16 -17.20
C ILE A 533 17.57 25.61 -18.14
N PRO A 534 18.04 24.75 -19.05
CA PRO A 534 19.11 25.11 -19.98
C PRO A 534 18.67 26.19 -20.97
N SER A 535 19.61 26.78 -21.71
CA SER A 535 19.32 27.75 -22.77
C SER A 535 19.08 27.15 -24.14
N GLU A 536 19.65 25.98 -24.39
CA GLU A 536 19.49 25.28 -25.66
C GLU A 536 18.37 24.26 -25.54
N GLN A 537 17.50 24.23 -26.54
CA GLN A 537 16.46 23.21 -26.66
C GLN A 537 17.12 21.83 -26.78
N VAL A 538 16.69 20.90 -25.95
CA VAL A 538 17.04 19.47 -26.02
C VAL A 538 15.73 18.69 -26.22
N LEU A 539 15.68 17.88 -27.26
CA LEU A 539 14.57 17.01 -27.61
C LEU A 539 14.59 15.78 -26.69
N SER A 540 13.40 15.30 -26.35
CA SER A 540 13.22 14.14 -25.48
C SER A 540 12.07 13.28 -25.95
N GLU A 541 11.83 12.16 -25.26
CA GLU A 541 10.64 11.32 -25.43
C GLU A 541 9.32 12.06 -25.17
N TYR A 542 9.38 13.23 -24.52
CA TYR A 542 8.24 14.10 -24.30
C TYR A 542 8.05 15.12 -25.44
N SER A 543 8.99 15.24 -26.39
CA SER A 543 8.87 16.14 -27.53
C SER A 543 7.79 15.68 -28.49
N SER A 544 6.87 16.58 -28.85
CA SER A 544 5.86 16.30 -29.86
C SER A 544 6.47 16.32 -31.28
N MET A 545 5.76 15.74 -32.25
CA MET A 545 6.20 15.78 -33.64
C MET A 545 6.29 17.21 -34.17
N ASP A 546 5.31 18.04 -33.84
CA ASP A 546 5.29 19.45 -34.22
C ASP A 546 6.47 20.23 -33.59
N GLU A 547 6.86 19.90 -32.35
CA GLU A 547 8.00 20.51 -31.68
C GLU A 547 9.33 20.12 -32.36
N ILE A 548 9.49 18.85 -32.73
CA ILE A 548 10.68 18.35 -33.45
C ILE A 548 10.72 18.95 -34.85
N GLU A 549 9.59 19.02 -35.54
CA GLU A 549 9.44 19.66 -36.85
C GLU A 549 9.83 21.14 -36.81
N ALA A 550 9.26 21.89 -35.87
CA ALA A 550 9.53 23.31 -35.69
C ALA A 550 11.01 23.55 -35.34
N PHE A 551 11.61 22.69 -34.53
CA PHE A 551 13.04 22.73 -34.22
C PHE A 551 13.89 22.55 -35.50
N ILE A 552 13.61 21.52 -36.29
CA ILE A 552 14.32 21.24 -37.56
C ILE A 552 14.18 22.43 -38.51
N LEU A 553 12.96 22.94 -38.73
CA LEU A 553 12.70 24.07 -39.60
C LEU A 553 13.36 25.37 -39.10
N GLY A 554 13.37 25.59 -37.78
CA GLY A 554 14.04 26.73 -37.14
C GLY A 554 15.55 26.71 -37.40
N HIS A 555 16.19 25.56 -37.16
CA HIS A 555 17.62 25.34 -37.44
C HIS A 555 17.96 25.59 -38.91
N LEU A 556 17.18 25.02 -39.83
CA LEU A 556 17.37 25.21 -41.27
C LEU A 556 17.19 26.67 -41.69
N LYS A 557 16.20 27.36 -41.12
CA LYS A 557 15.98 28.78 -41.37
C LYS A 557 17.15 29.64 -40.88
N GLN A 558 17.76 29.31 -39.74
CA GLN A 558 18.97 30.00 -39.25
C GLN A 558 20.16 29.82 -40.19
N GLN A 559 20.25 28.69 -40.88
CA GLN A 559 21.23 28.46 -41.95
C GLN A 559 20.87 29.16 -43.28
N GLY A 560 19.77 29.93 -43.32
CA GLY A 560 19.28 30.59 -44.52
C GLY A 560 18.50 29.68 -45.48
N ILE A 561 18.16 28.47 -45.04
CA ILE A 561 17.43 27.49 -45.84
C ILE A 561 15.95 27.57 -45.47
N GLN A 562 15.14 28.18 -46.35
CA GLN A 562 13.69 28.12 -46.21
C GLN A 562 13.16 26.79 -46.75
N MET A 563 12.53 26.03 -45.87
CA MET A 563 11.80 24.81 -46.19
C MET A 563 10.40 24.85 -45.59
N GLU A 564 9.50 24.12 -46.24
CA GLU A 564 8.12 23.94 -45.80
C GLU A 564 7.81 22.45 -45.81
N VAL A 565 7.23 21.98 -44.71
CA VAL A 565 6.87 20.57 -44.54
C VAL A 565 5.81 20.20 -45.57
N GLY A 566 5.99 19.02 -46.17
CA GLY A 566 5.08 18.53 -47.23
C GLY A 566 5.58 18.78 -48.65
N THR A 567 6.66 19.54 -48.83
CA THR A 567 7.27 19.80 -50.14
C THR A 567 8.30 18.73 -50.54
N ASP A 568 8.53 18.54 -51.84
CA ASP A 568 9.59 17.65 -52.36
C ASP A 568 10.97 17.99 -51.81
N LYS A 569 11.23 19.28 -51.56
CA LYS A 569 12.50 19.74 -50.97
C LYS A 569 12.67 19.22 -49.55
N TYR A 570 11.62 19.27 -48.74
CA TYR A 570 11.65 18.75 -47.38
C TYR A 570 11.73 17.22 -47.37
N MET A 571 11.04 16.54 -48.29
CA MET A 571 11.14 15.09 -48.48
C MET A 571 12.57 14.64 -48.86
N GLN A 572 13.22 15.36 -49.77
CA GLN A 572 14.62 15.10 -50.13
C GLN A 572 15.57 15.38 -48.96
N PHE A 573 15.32 16.42 -48.18
CA PHE A 573 16.07 16.69 -46.95
C PHE A 573 15.91 15.54 -45.95
N ALA A 574 14.67 15.14 -45.63
CA ALA A 574 14.38 14.06 -44.69
C ALA A 574 15.06 12.74 -45.08
N THR A 575 14.95 12.37 -46.35
CA THR A 575 15.58 11.16 -46.90
C THR A 575 17.11 11.23 -46.81
N LYS A 576 17.72 12.34 -47.26
CA LYS A 576 19.17 12.53 -47.18
C LYS A 576 19.68 12.60 -45.75
N GLN A 577 18.92 13.20 -44.84
CA GLN A 577 19.28 13.27 -43.44
C GLN A 577 19.31 11.88 -42.82
N LEU A 578 18.29 11.04 -43.08
CA LEU A 578 18.24 9.67 -42.57
C LEU A 578 19.29 8.73 -43.19
N GLU A 579 19.59 8.90 -44.49
CA GLU A 579 20.51 8.01 -45.21
C GLU A 579 21.98 8.40 -45.05
N HIS A 580 22.26 9.69 -44.91
CA HIS A 580 23.61 10.25 -45.07
C HIS A 580 24.01 11.26 -44.01
N ASP A 581 23.19 11.49 -42.97
CA ASP A 581 23.50 12.45 -41.90
C ASP A 581 23.82 13.85 -42.49
N ALA A 582 23.02 14.28 -43.48
CA ALA A 582 23.35 15.40 -44.39
C ALA A 582 23.59 16.76 -43.69
N ASP A 583 22.87 17.05 -42.61
CA ASP A 583 23.14 18.16 -41.69
C ASP A 583 23.95 17.64 -40.50
N ALA A 584 25.19 18.13 -40.41
CA ALA A 584 26.17 17.70 -39.41
C ALA A 584 25.83 18.19 -37.99
N TYR A 585 25.12 19.30 -37.84
CA TYR A 585 24.70 19.76 -36.52
C TYR A 585 23.65 18.81 -35.97
N LEU A 586 22.59 18.53 -36.73
CA LEU A 586 21.55 17.58 -36.31
C LEU A 586 22.15 16.22 -35.96
N ALA A 587 23.05 15.71 -36.79
CA ALA A 587 23.67 14.39 -36.60
C ALA A 587 24.62 14.28 -35.39
N GLN A 588 25.14 15.40 -34.89
CA GLN A 588 26.06 15.43 -33.75
C GLN A 588 25.38 15.71 -32.41
N ARG A 589 24.07 16.00 -32.42
CA ARG A 589 23.33 16.21 -31.17
C ARG A 589 23.16 14.91 -30.41
N GLU A 590 23.20 15.00 -29.08
CA GLU A 590 22.97 13.85 -28.19
C GLU A 590 21.55 13.28 -28.34
N ASP A 591 20.59 14.11 -28.76
CA ASP A 591 19.17 13.80 -28.92
C ASP A 591 18.76 13.49 -30.37
N TYR A 592 19.73 13.26 -31.28
CA TYR A 592 19.48 13.04 -32.71
C TYR A 592 18.52 11.86 -33.01
N ILE A 593 18.39 10.92 -32.07
CA ILE A 593 17.46 9.79 -32.19
C ILE A 593 16.00 10.24 -32.37
N TYR A 594 15.59 11.34 -31.73
CA TYR A 594 14.22 11.86 -31.84
C TYR A 594 13.99 12.56 -33.19
N VAL A 595 15.01 13.24 -33.71
CA VAL A 595 15.01 13.78 -35.09
C VAL A 595 14.85 12.63 -36.10
N CYS A 596 15.61 11.54 -35.94
CA CYS A 596 15.51 10.37 -36.80
C CYS A 596 14.12 9.72 -36.74
N ALA A 597 13.56 9.56 -35.54
CA ALA A 597 12.23 8.98 -35.36
C ALA A 597 11.14 9.80 -36.06
N TYR A 598 11.17 11.13 -35.89
CA TYR A 598 10.25 12.03 -36.59
C TYR A 598 10.40 11.94 -38.12
N LEU A 599 11.63 12.07 -38.64
CA LEU A 599 11.87 12.05 -40.10
C LEU A 599 11.49 10.70 -40.71
N THR A 600 11.74 9.59 -40.02
CA THR A 600 11.37 8.25 -40.48
C THR A 600 9.85 8.16 -40.64
N LYS A 601 9.11 8.56 -39.60
CA LYS A 601 7.65 8.59 -39.66
C LYS A 601 7.13 9.52 -40.75
N TYR A 602 7.73 10.70 -40.92
CA TYR A 602 7.37 11.64 -41.98
C TYR A 602 7.53 11.02 -43.38
N VAL A 603 8.65 10.32 -43.63
CA VAL A 603 8.92 9.63 -44.90
C VAL A 603 7.91 8.51 -45.16
N GLU A 604 7.61 7.70 -44.14
CA GLU A 604 6.62 6.62 -44.21
C GLU A 604 5.22 7.15 -44.51
N GLU A 605 4.75 8.16 -43.76
CA GLU A 605 3.42 8.75 -43.95
C GLU A 605 3.26 9.42 -45.32
N LYS A 606 4.32 10.02 -45.88
CA LYS A 606 4.28 10.62 -47.23
C LYS A 606 4.38 9.59 -48.35
N HIS A 607 5.12 8.50 -48.19
CA HIS A 607 5.07 7.36 -49.10
C HIS A 607 3.65 6.77 -49.16
N VAL A 608 3.01 6.58 -47.99
CA VAL A 608 1.64 6.07 -47.89
C VAL A 608 0.60 7.09 -48.42
N LYS A 609 0.80 8.41 -48.21
CA LYS A 609 -0.10 9.46 -48.73
C LYS A 609 -0.05 9.62 -50.26
N LEU A 610 1.11 9.46 -50.90
CA LEU A 610 1.22 9.54 -52.36
C LEU A 610 0.47 8.39 -53.06
N GLU A 611 0.37 7.22 -52.43
CA GLU A 611 -0.42 6.08 -52.93
C GLU A 611 -1.93 6.21 -52.61
N THR A 612 -2.31 6.99 -51.59
CA THR A 612 -3.72 7.11 -51.13
C THR A 612 -4.44 8.39 -51.58
N GLU A 613 -3.76 9.54 -51.77
CA GLU A 613 -4.39 10.81 -52.17
C GLU A 613 -4.84 10.84 -53.65
N GLU A 614 -4.23 10.07 -54.56
CA GLU A 614 -4.73 9.91 -55.95
C GLU A 614 -6.07 9.16 -56.01
N ASN A 615 -6.44 8.42 -54.96
CA ASN A 615 -7.65 7.59 -54.94
C ASN A 615 -8.78 8.15 -54.04
N TYR A 616 -8.48 8.99 -53.05
CA TYR A 616 -9.47 9.41 -52.03
C TYR A 616 -10.36 10.59 -52.44
N SER A 617 -9.89 11.50 -53.28
CA SER A 617 -10.65 12.68 -53.71
C SER A 617 -11.81 12.35 -54.68
N GLN A 618 -11.96 11.08 -55.07
CA GLN A 618 -13.03 10.59 -55.95
C GLN A 618 -14.10 9.72 -55.26
N LEU A 619 -13.95 9.37 -53.97
CA LEU A 619 -14.76 8.31 -53.33
C LEU A 619 -15.73 8.77 -52.22
N ILE A 620 -15.64 10.00 -51.73
CA ILE A 620 -16.58 10.55 -50.75
C ILE A 620 -17.15 11.86 -51.29
N ASN A 621 -18.47 11.91 -51.46
CA ASN A 621 -19.15 13.13 -51.88
C ASN A 621 -19.05 14.19 -50.75
N PRO A 622 -18.37 15.33 -50.94
CA PRO A 622 -18.23 16.36 -49.92
C PRO A 622 -19.57 16.88 -49.39
N ASP A 623 -20.63 16.81 -50.21
CA ASP A 623 -21.99 17.22 -49.83
C ASP A 623 -22.58 16.31 -48.74
N VAL A 624 -22.16 15.04 -48.68
CA VAL A 624 -22.64 14.05 -47.70
C VAL A 624 -22.05 14.36 -46.32
N GLU A 625 -20.75 14.62 -46.20
CA GLU A 625 -20.13 15.02 -44.92
C GLU A 625 -20.68 16.37 -44.42
N GLN A 626 -20.94 17.31 -45.34
CA GLN A 626 -21.49 18.62 -45.01
C GLN A 626 -22.95 18.55 -44.53
N GLN A 627 -23.79 17.70 -45.13
CA GLN A 627 -25.17 17.48 -44.70
C GLN A 627 -25.23 16.90 -43.28
N ARG A 628 -24.32 15.98 -42.94
CA ARG A 628 -24.21 15.43 -41.57
C ARG A 628 -23.84 16.47 -40.54
N GLU A 629 -22.93 17.37 -40.86
CA GLU A 629 -22.60 18.47 -39.96
C GLU A 629 -23.78 19.42 -39.75
N GLN A 630 -24.61 19.64 -40.78
CA GLN A 630 -25.84 20.43 -40.68
C GLN A 630 -26.88 19.73 -39.83
N ASP A 631 -27.10 18.43 -40.01
CA ASP A 631 -28.07 17.65 -39.22
C ASP A 631 -27.64 17.51 -37.75
N ILE A 632 -26.33 17.41 -37.47
CA ILE A 632 -25.77 17.45 -36.11
C ILE A 632 -26.05 18.79 -35.43
N ASN A 633 -25.98 19.89 -36.19
CA ASN A 633 -26.25 21.21 -35.66
C ASN A 633 -27.76 21.48 -35.53
N ALA A 634 -28.60 20.99 -36.45
CA ALA A 634 -30.06 21.06 -36.34
C ALA A 634 -30.58 20.27 -35.13
N ALA A 635 -29.98 19.11 -34.84
CA ALA A 635 -30.30 18.33 -33.65
C ALA A 635 -29.86 18.99 -32.32
N LYS A 636 -28.98 20.01 -32.34
CA LYS A 636 -28.74 20.85 -31.15
C LYS A 636 -29.91 21.78 -30.87
N GLU A 637 -30.56 22.27 -31.92
CA GLU A 637 -31.69 23.21 -31.80
C GLU A 637 -33.00 22.53 -31.38
N GLU A 638 -33.19 21.24 -31.70
CA GLU A 638 -34.35 20.46 -31.20
C GLU A 638 -34.22 20.04 -29.71
N ASP A 639 -33.00 19.77 -29.21
CA ASP A 639 -32.76 19.39 -27.79
C ASP A 639 -32.64 20.61 -26.84
N GLU A 640 -32.40 21.82 -27.37
CA GLU A 640 -32.31 23.07 -26.59
C GLU A 640 -33.64 23.49 -25.94
N GLN A 641 -34.77 22.80 -26.24
CA GLN A 641 -36.03 23.02 -25.53
C GLN A 641 -36.22 22.19 -24.25
N THR A 642 -35.33 21.24 -23.88
CA THR A 642 -35.49 20.52 -22.60
C THR A 642 -34.25 20.19 -21.78
N VAL A 643 -33.02 20.61 -22.13
CA VAL A 643 -31.89 20.45 -21.18
C VAL A 643 -30.95 21.66 -21.21
N THR A 644 -30.99 22.41 -20.11
CA THR A 644 -30.06 23.48 -19.77
C THR A 644 -28.62 22.98 -19.70
N THR A 645 -27.72 23.81 -20.24
CA THR A 645 -26.29 23.78 -19.93
C THR A 645 -26.02 23.69 -18.43
N PHE A 646 -25.28 22.67 -18.02
CA PHE A 646 -24.43 22.58 -16.82
C PHE A 646 -24.91 23.35 -15.57
N SER A 647 -25.72 22.71 -14.70
CA SER A 647 -25.82 23.08 -13.28
C SER A 647 -26.32 21.90 -12.43
N LEU A 648 -25.76 21.77 -11.22
CA LEU A 648 -26.10 20.80 -10.18
C LEU A 648 -27.56 20.94 -9.72
N GLY A 649 -28.26 19.81 -9.54
CA GLY A 649 -29.48 19.74 -8.70
C GLY A 649 -30.62 18.89 -9.23
N GLU A 650 -30.93 17.86 -8.44
CA GLU A 650 -32.22 17.16 -8.24
C GLU A 650 -32.82 16.18 -9.27
N GLU A 651 -33.37 15.12 -8.66
CA GLU A 651 -33.96 13.92 -9.24
C GLU A 651 -35.36 14.17 -9.81
N GLY A 652 -35.64 13.59 -10.98
CA GLY A 652 -36.98 13.49 -11.55
C GLY A 652 -37.20 12.11 -12.19
N ILE A 653 -38.22 11.40 -11.73
CA ILE A 653 -38.58 10.03 -12.12
C ILE A 653 -39.48 10.07 -13.38
N VAL A 654 -39.19 9.22 -14.37
CA VAL A 654 -40.16 8.80 -15.39
C VAL A 654 -40.15 7.27 -15.51
N GLU A 655 -41.31 6.66 -15.31
CA GLU A 655 -41.58 5.23 -15.51
C GLU A 655 -42.01 4.96 -16.96
N ASN A 656 -41.38 4.02 -17.69
CA ASN A 656 -42.00 2.78 -18.18
C ASN A 656 -41.01 1.91 -19.01
N ASN A 657 -41.43 0.67 -19.24
CA ASN A 657 -40.75 -0.59 -19.57
C ASN A 657 -40.03 -0.78 -20.92
N GLY A 658 -38.90 -1.52 -20.89
CA GLY A 658 -38.41 -2.42 -21.96
C GLY A 658 -37.83 -1.74 -23.20
N LEU A 659 -36.77 -2.31 -23.82
CA LEU A 659 -36.08 -1.81 -25.04
C LEU A 659 -37.08 -1.25 -26.07
N ASP A 660 -37.43 0.03 -25.98
CA ASP A 660 -38.39 0.70 -26.83
C ASP A 660 -37.62 1.23 -28.02
N GLU A 661 -37.35 0.28 -28.92
CA GLU A 661 -37.34 0.50 -30.37
C GLU A 661 -38.71 1.08 -30.77
N SER A 662 -39.05 2.26 -30.26
CA SER A 662 -40.33 2.90 -30.51
C SER A 662 -40.40 3.19 -32.00
N ALA A 663 -41.59 3.08 -32.58
CA ALA A 663 -41.80 3.37 -34.00
C ALA A 663 -41.32 4.78 -34.42
N SER A 664 -41.21 5.71 -33.47
CA SER A 664 -40.63 7.04 -33.67
C SER A 664 -39.09 7.07 -33.75
N MET A 665 -38.39 6.16 -33.07
CA MET A 665 -36.92 6.04 -33.13
C MET A 665 -36.47 5.21 -34.34
N GLU A 666 -37.32 4.32 -34.84
CA GLU A 666 -37.02 3.46 -35.99
C GLU A 666 -36.73 4.26 -37.26
N ALA A 667 -37.48 5.34 -37.52
CA ALA A 667 -37.24 6.23 -38.67
C ALA A 667 -35.90 7.00 -38.57
N VAL A 668 -35.52 7.43 -37.35
CA VAL A 668 -34.22 8.11 -37.10
C VAL A 668 -33.06 7.13 -37.24
N MET A 669 -33.25 5.88 -36.77
CA MET A 669 -32.26 4.81 -36.97
C MET A 669 -32.07 4.47 -38.44
N GLU A 670 -33.14 4.44 -39.24
CA GLU A 670 -33.09 4.13 -40.67
C GLU A 670 -32.40 5.25 -41.46
N GLN A 671 -32.71 6.53 -41.18
CA GLN A 671 -32.07 7.69 -41.82
C GLN A 671 -30.57 7.79 -41.53
N TYR A 672 -30.15 7.59 -40.28
CA TYR A 672 -28.72 7.60 -39.90
C TYR A 672 -27.98 6.33 -40.37
N ALA A 673 -28.65 5.17 -40.39
CA ALA A 673 -28.04 3.94 -40.89
C ALA A 673 -27.83 3.97 -42.41
N GLU A 674 -28.71 4.59 -43.19
CA GLU A 674 -28.50 4.81 -44.62
C GLU A 674 -27.32 5.75 -44.87
N TYR A 675 -27.20 6.81 -44.08
CA TYR A 675 -26.08 7.75 -44.16
C TYR A 675 -24.74 7.09 -43.81
N ASP A 676 -24.66 6.38 -42.68
CA ASP A 676 -23.43 5.71 -42.25
C ASP A 676 -23.08 4.50 -43.15
N LYS A 677 -24.04 3.97 -43.93
CA LYS A 677 -23.80 2.84 -44.83
C LYS A 677 -22.82 3.21 -45.95
N GLU A 678 -23.01 4.35 -46.62
CA GLU A 678 -22.09 4.78 -47.69
C GLU A 678 -20.67 5.03 -47.14
N ILE A 679 -20.58 5.61 -45.95
CA ILE A 679 -19.29 5.88 -45.28
C ILE A 679 -18.64 4.58 -44.83
N SER A 680 -19.39 3.64 -44.26
CA SER A 680 -18.88 2.35 -43.83
C SER A 680 -18.45 1.46 -45.00
N ASP A 681 -19.15 1.50 -46.14
CA ASP A 681 -18.75 0.79 -47.35
C ASP A 681 -17.43 1.35 -47.91
N ALA A 682 -17.27 2.68 -47.98
CA ALA A 682 -16.02 3.32 -48.38
C ALA A 682 -14.88 3.01 -47.40
N LYS A 683 -15.17 3.04 -46.10
CA LYS A 683 -14.19 2.71 -45.05
C LYS A 683 -13.78 1.25 -45.10
N ASP A 684 -14.72 0.34 -45.36
CA ASP A 684 -14.43 -1.08 -45.52
C ASP A 684 -13.46 -1.32 -46.68
N ALA A 685 -13.63 -0.65 -47.81
CA ALA A 685 -12.69 -0.74 -48.94
C ALA A 685 -11.28 -0.24 -48.56
N GLU A 686 -11.18 0.88 -47.84
CA GLU A 686 -9.91 1.42 -47.32
C GLU A 686 -9.21 0.43 -46.36
N LEU A 687 -9.97 -0.18 -45.46
CA LEU A 687 -9.45 -1.14 -44.50
C LEU A 687 -9.06 -2.46 -45.17
N GLU A 688 -9.79 -2.90 -46.19
CA GLU A 688 -9.46 -4.09 -46.99
C GLU A 688 -8.14 -3.90 -47.73
N ALA A 689 -7.95 -2.78 -48.44
CA ALA A 689 -6.69 -2.47 -49.13
C ALA A 689 -5.51 -2.41 -48.14
N TYR A 690 -5.68 -1.72 -47.01
CA TYR A 690 -4.66 -1.63 -45.96
C TYR A 690 -4.29 -2.99 -45.36
N LEU A 691 -5.26 -3.90 -45.22
CA LEU A 691 -5.02 -5.23 -44.65
C LEU A 691 -4.44 -6.21 -45.67
N GLU A 692 -4.70 -6.04 -46.96
CA GLU A 692 -4.12 -6.87 -48.03
C GLU A 692 -2.59 -6.77 -48.03
N GLU A 693 -2.05 -5.55 -47.99
CA GLU A 693 -0.60 -5.28 -47.85
C GLU A 693 -0.03 -5.89 -46.56
N ARG A 694 -0.81 -5.82 -45.48
CA ARG A 694 -0.37 -6.29 -44.16
C ARG A 694 -0.43 -7.81 -44.01
N ASP A 695 -1.34 -8.48 -44.71
CA ASP A 695 -1.49 -9.94 -44.67
C ASP A 695 -0.32 -10.66 -45.39
N GLU A 696 0.38 -10.01 -46.33
CA GLU A 696 1.57 -10.56 -46.99
C GLU A 696 2.80 -10.65 -46.07
N LEU A 697 2.86 -9.86 -44.99
CA LEU A 697 4.01 -9.74 -44.08
C LEU A 697 4.05 -10.79 -42.95
N TYR A 698 2.98 -11.57 -42.75
CA TYR A 698 2.85 -12.48 -41.60
C TYR A 698 2.40 -13.89 -42.03
N PRO A 699 3.33 -14.79 -42.40
CA PRO A 699 3.00 -16.18 -42.74
C PRO A 699 2.54 -16.99 -41.51
N ASP A 700 1.72 -18.02 -41.76
CA ASP A 700 1.03 -18.82 -40.74
C ASP A 700 1.98 -19.57 -39.77
N GLY A 701 1.79 -19.34 -38.46
CA GLY A 701 2.41 -20.11 -37.36
C GLY A 701 2.50 -19.32 -36.03
N GLU A 702 2.01 -19.92 -34.93
CA GLU A 702 1.85 -19.37 -33.55
C GLU A 702 0.90 -18.15 -33.40
N PRO A 703 0.23 -17.95 -32.24
CA PRO A 703 -0.74 -16.88 -32.07
C PRO A 703 -0.04 -15.51 -32.04
N VAL A 704 -0.03 -14.81 -33.17
CA VAL A 704 0.50 -13.45 -33.27
C VAL A 704 -0.63 -12.47 -32.91
N SER A 705 -0.37 -11.58 -31.94
CA SER A 705 -1.21 -10.40 -31.74
C SER A 705 -1.19 -9.58 -33.02
N ARG A 706 -2.34 -9.46 -33.71
CA ARG A 706 -2.42 -8.76 -35.00
C ARG A 706 -2.56 -7.26 -34.81
N ALA A 707 -3.40 -6.87 -33.87
CA ALA A 707 -3.65 -5.48 -33.55
C ALA A 707 -4.18 -5.35 -32.14
N SER A 708 -3.73 -4.33 -31.42
CA SER A 708 -4.21 -4.03 -30.07
C SER A 708 -4.09 -2.54 -29.78
N ILE A 709 -5.04 -2.01 -29.02
CA ILE A 709 -5.01 -0.66 -28.48
C ILE A 709 -4.84 -0.70 -26.96
N ALA A 710 -4.07 0.24 -26.43
CA ALA A 710 -3.85 0.41 -24.99
C ALA A 710 -4.65 1.61 -24.47
N GLY A 711 -4.90 1.67 -23.16
CA GLY A 711 -5.58 2.80 -22.52
C GLY A 711 -7.10 2.67 -22.40
N ILE A 712 -7.68 1.50 -22.69
CA ILE A 712 -9.07 1.19 -22.32
C ILE A 712 -9.12 0.93 -20.80
N LYS A 713 -9.73 1.86 -20.06
CA LYS A 713 -10.08 1.69 -18.65
C LYS A 713 -11.32 0.84 -18.53
N LEU A 714 -11.26 -0.17 -17.67
CA LEU A 714 -12.36 -1.11 -17.49
C LEU A 714 -13.47 -0.50 -16.63
N VAL A 715 -14.72 -0.62 -17.06
CA VAL A 715 -15.86 0.02 -16.38
C VAL A 715 -16.94 -1.00 -16.07
N ARG A 716 -17.25 -1.16 -14.79
CA ARG A 716 -18.44 -1.92 -14.39
C ARG A 716 -19.69 -1.08 -14.63
N GLN A 717 -20.68 -1.66 -15.31
CA GLN A 717 -21.96 -1.00 -15.50
C GLN A 717 -22.65 -0.79 -14.13
N LYS A 718 -23.15 0.44 -13.89
CA LYS A 718 -23.72 0.86 -12.61
C LYS A 718 -25.02 0.10 -12.28
N TYR A 719 -25.85 -0.13 -13.30
CA TYR A 719 -27.07 -0.94 -13.21
C TYR A 719 -27.14 -1.93 -14.37
N GLN A 720 -28.01 -2.95 -14.27
CA GLN A 720 -28.04 -4.09 -15.21
C GLN A 720 -28.31 -3.71 -16.68
N HIS A 721 -28.93 -2.57 -16.93
CA HIS A 721 -29.20 -2.07 -18.29
C HIS A 721 -28.14 -1.09 -18.81
N TRP A 722 -27.20 -0.63 -17.97
CA TRP A 722 -26.23 0.45 -18.28
C TRP A 722 -25.04 0.01 -19.17
N CYS A 723 -25.17 -1.06 -19.94
CA CYS A 723 -24.09 -1.53 -20.81
C CYS A 723 -23.68 -0.48 -21.87
N GLY A 724 -24.61 0.33 -22.38
CA GLY A 724 -24.34 1.42 -23.31
C GLY A 724 -23.42 2.52 -22.74
N PRO A 725 -23.86 3.26 -21.69
CA PRO A 725 -23.03 4.28 -21.04
C PRO A 725 -21.67 3.76 -20.58
N ALA A 726 -21.63 2.54 -20.05
CA ALA A 726 -20.40 1.92 -19.58
C ALA A 726 -19.42 1.67 -20.73
N ASN A 727 -19.85 1.03 -21.83
CA ASN A 727 -18.96 0.76 -22.97
C ASN A 727 -18.56 2.03 -23.72
N LEU A 728 -19.44 3.03 -23.82
CA LEU A 728 -19.09 4.33 -24.38
C LEU A 728 -17.97 5.00 -23.55
N THR A 729 -18.08 4.93 -22.22
CA THR A 729 -17.05 5.42 -21.29
C THR A 729 -15.74 4.65 -21.45
N GLN A 730 -15.78 3.32 -21.57
CA GLN A 730 -14.60 2.49 -21.83
C GLN A 730 -13.92 2.91 -23.15
N ALA A 731 -14.67 3.06 -24.22
CA ALA A 731 -14.11 3.41 -25.52
C ALA A 731 -13.58 4.86 -25.57
N LEU A 732 -14.18 5.81 -24.85
CA LEU A 732 -13.63 7.17 -24.73
C LEU A 732 -12.38 7.24 -23.84
N SER A 733 -12.20 6.32 -22.90
CA SER A 733 -10.99 6.26 -22.09
C SER A 733 -9.73 5.98 -22.92
N PHE A 734 -9.85 5.23 -24.02
CA PHE A 734 -8.80 5.09 -25.03
C PHE A 734 -8.38 6.45 -25.60
N HIS A 735 -9.34 7.29 -25.99
CA HIS A 735 -9.03 8.63 -26.51
C HIS A 735 -8.48 9.56 -25.43
N ALA A 736 -9.00 9.47 -24.21
CA ALA A 736 -8.45 10.20 -23.07
C ALA A 736 -6.98 9.84 -22.81
N SER A 737 -6.62 8.56 -22.96
CA SER A 737 -5.24 8.10 -22.80
C SER A 737 -4.30 8.74 -23.85
N LYS A 738 -4.76 8.92 -25.09
CA LYS A 738 -3.98 9.58 -26.16
C LYS A 738 -3.66 11.04 -25.85
N ILE A 739 -4.59 11.74 -25.21
CA ILE A 739 -4.41 13.14 -24.81
C ILE A 739 -3.94 13.29 -23.35
N ARG A 740 -3.57 12.18 -22.69
CA ARG A 740 -3.15 12.12 -21.27
C ARG A 740 -4.14 12.78 -20.30
N TYR A 741 -5.43 12.76 -20.64
CA TYR A 741 -6.48 13.28 -19.79
C TYR A 741 -6.85 12.26 -18.71
N SER A 742 -6.80 12.68 -17.44
CA SER A 742 -7.26 11.84 -16.32
C SER A 742 -8.78 11.66 -16.38
N TYR A 743 -9.20 10.59 -17.06
CA TYR A 743 -10.60 10.31 -17.32
C TYR A 743 -11.24 9.57 -16.14
N ASN A 744 -12.16 10.24 -15.44
CA ASN A 744 -12.98 9.65 -14.38
C ASN A 744 -14.13 8.86 -15.01
N THR A 745 -13.99 7.54 -15.04
CA THR A 745 -14.95 6.63 -15.66
C THR A 745 -16.29 6.56 -14.93
N THR A 746 -16.29 6.71 -13.59
CA THR A 746 -17.53 6.77 -12.79
C THR A 746 -18.35 8.00 -13.16
N LYS A 747 -17.71 9.17 -13.25
CA LYS A 747 -18.36 10.42 -13.68
C LYS A 747 -18.79 10.34 -15.14
N GLY A 748 -17.93 9.82 -16.02
CA GLY A 748 -18.23 9.63 -17.44
C GLY A 748 -19.49 8.78 -17.64
N GLN A 749 -19.55 7.61 -17.01
CA GLN A 749 -20.72 6.72 -17.12
C GLN A 749 -22.00 7.38 -16.59
N ASN A 750 -21.93 8.10 -15.47
CA ASN A 750 -23.10 8.82 -14.93
C ASN A 750 -23.59 9.91 -15.88
N ASN A 751 -22.67 10.71 -16.43
CA ASN A 751 -23.01 11.79 -17.35
C ASN A 751 -23.64 11.25 -18.64
N PHE A 752 -23.03 10.23 -19.25
CA PHE A 752 -23.59 9.61 -20.44
C PHE A 752 -24.89 8.86 -20.16
N GLY A 753 -25.03 8.28 -18.96
CA GLY A 753 -26.29 7.75 -18.50
C GLY A 753 -27.39 8.81 -18.55
N GLN A 754 -27.16 9.97 -17.93
CA GLN A 754 -28.11 11.09 -17.93
C GLN A 754 -28.40 11.61 -19.35
N LEU A 755 -27.35 11.87 -20.16
CA LEU A 755 -27.47 12.35 -21.54
C LEU A 755 -28.25 11.38 -22.45
N MET A 756 -28.22 10.09 -22.14
CA MET A 756 -28.95 9.07 -22.88
C MET A 756 -30.26 8.65 -22.19
N GLY A 757 -30.72 9.39 -21.18
CA GLY A 757 -32.00 9.15 -20.51
C GLY A 757 -32.03 7.91 -19.60
N TYR A 758 -30.87 7.44 -19.14
CA TYR A 758 -30.78 6.32 -18.20
C TYR A 758 -31.07 6.77 -16.75
N SER A 759 -31.83 5.95 -16.05
CA SER A 759 -32.09 6.03 -14.61
C SER A 759 -31.66 4.74 -13.91
N ALA A 760 -31.82 4.69 -12.58
CA ALA A 760 -31.60 3.47 -11.80
C ALA A 760 -32.57 2.33 -12.16
N LYS A 761 -33.73 2.65 -12.75
CA LYS A 761 -34.81 1.67 -13.05
C LYS A 761 -34.98 1.39 -14.54
N THR A 762 -34.65 2.34 -15.40
CA THR A 762 -34.89 2.32 -16.85
C THR A 762 -33.71 2.91 -17.61
N GLY A 763 -33.56 2.63 -18.90
CA GLY A 763 -32.51 3.23 -19.73
C GLY A 763 -32.02 2.31 -20.84
N GLN A 764 -31.90 2.86 -22.05
CA GLN A 764 -31.63 2.14 -23.29
C GLN A 764 -30.89 3.04 -24.29
N THR A 765 -30.20 2.45 -25.26
CA THR A 765 -29.51 3.22 -26.30
C THR A 765 -29.34 2.42 -27.58
N THR A 766 -29.16 3.14 -28.69
CA THR A 766 -28.88 2.59 -30.01
C THR A 766 -27.42 2.84 -30.39
N SER A 767 -26.89 2.08 -31.35
CA SER A 767 -25.53 2.26 -31.85
C SER A 767 -25.34 3.66 -32.45
N VAL A 768 -26.40 4.17 -33.10
CA VAL A 768 -26.44 5.53 -33.67
C VAL A 768 -26.32 6.59 -32.58
N GLN A 769 -27.10 6.47 -31.50
CA GLN A 769 -27.04 7.40 -30.37
C GLN A 769 -25.66 7.34 -29.69
N MET A 770 -25.05 6.15 -29.57
CA MET A 770 -23.69 6.00 -29.05
C MET A 770 -22.65 6.71 -29.94
N ALA A 771 -22.68 6.47 -31.25
CA ALA A 771 -21.78 7.12 -32.20
C ALA A 771 -21.93 8.65 -32.18
N LYS A 772 -23.18 9.15 -32.11
CA LYS A 772 -23.48 10.59 -31.95
C LYS A 772 -22.83 11.16 -30.69
N GLN A 773 -23.07 10.54 -29.54
CA GLN A 773 -22.51 11.02 -28.25
C GLN A 773 -20.98 10.99 -28.25
N MET A 774 -20.35 9.99 -28.87
CA MET A 774 -18.89 9.95 -29.02
C MET A 774 -18.37 11.09 -29.89
N ASN A 775 -18.99 11.30 -31.05
CA ASN A 775 -18.59 12.35 -31.98
C ASN A 775 -18.84 13.77 -31.45
N MET A 776 -19.82 13.96 -30.55
CA MET A 776 -20.02 15.24 -29.86
C MET A 776 -18.81 15.65 -29.00
N ASN A 777 -17.97 14.69 -28.60
CA ASN A 777 -16.73 14.97 -27.88
C ASN A 777 -15.52 15.27 -28.81
N ARG A 778 -15.74 15.49 -30.11
CA ARG A 778 -14.67 15.72 -31.10
C ARG A 778 -13.70 16.83 -30.72
N ASN A 779 -14.20 17.94 -30.19
CA ASN A 779 -13.35 19.08 -29.82
C ASN A 779 -12.50 18.75 -28.59
N PHE A 780 -13.12 18.07 -27.62
CA PHE A 780 -12.45 17.70 -26.38
C PHE A 780 -11.32 16.70 -26.63
N PHE A 781 -11.56 15.68 -27.46
CA PHE A 781 -10.56 14.68 -27.81
C PHE A 781 -9.74 15.01 -29.06
N LYS A 782 -9.90 16.21 -29.63
CA LYS A 782 -9.19 16.71 -30.81
C LYS A 782 -9.27 15.76 -32.01
N PHE A 783 -10.45 15.21 -32.29
CA PHE A 783 -10.65 14.38 -33.48
C PHE A 783 -10.48 15.24 -34.75
N SER A 784 -9.72 14.73 -35.72
CA SER A 784 -9.53 15.39 -37.02
C SER A 784 -10.79 15.32 -37.91
N SER A 785 -11.76 14.47 -37.57
CA SER A 785 -13.03 14.25 -38.26
C SER A 785 -14.09 13.69 -37.29
N THR A 786 -15.04 12.91 -37.79
CA THR A 786 -16.10 12.22 -37.04
C THR A 786 -15.75 10.72 -36.93
N PRO A 787 -14.88 10.32 -35.97
CA PRO A 787 -14.16 9.04 -36.03
C PRO A 787 -15.00 7.81 -35.70
N TYR A 788 -16.26 7.98 -35.29
CA TYR A 788 -17.18 6.87 -35.01
C TYR A 788 -18.35 6.87 -35.98
N ILE A 789 -18.47 5.80 -36.75
CA ILE A 789 -19.59 5.48 -37.63
C ILE A 789 -20.27 4.20 -37.16
N THR A 790 -21.51 3.98 -37.60
CA THR A 790 -22.22 2.73 -37.36
C THR A 790 -22.24 1.84 -38.59
N ALA A 791 -22.38 0.52 -38.40
CA ALA A 791 -22.58 -0.36 -39.54
C ALA A 791 -23.36 -1.63 -39.22
N THR A 792 -24.04 -2.14 -40.24
CA THR A 792 -24.71 -3.44 -40.27
C THR A 792 -23.78 -4.53 -40.80
N ILE A 793 -24.18 -5.79 -40.62
CA ILE A 793 -23.47 -6.94 -41.17
C ILE A 793 -24.39 -8.00 -41.81
N LYS A 794 -25.71 -7.85 -41.67
CA LYS A 794 -26.70 -8.87 -42.07
C LYS A 794 -26.71 -9.13 -43.58
N GLU A 795 -26.49 -8.07 -44.35
CA GLU A 795 -26.43 -8.00 -45.80
C GLU A 795 -25.29 -8.83 -46.41
N PHE A 796 -24.21 -9.05 -45.67
CA PHE A 796 -23.05 -9.78 -46.19
C PHE A 796 -23.21 -11.31 -46.11
N GLY A 797 -24.29 -11.81 -45.48
CA GLY A 797 -24.53 -13.25 -45.35
C GLY A 797 -23.27 -13.98 -44.86
N THR A 798 -22.82 -14.99 -45.59
CA THR A 798 -21.60 -15.76 -45.26
C THR A 798 -20.31 -14.94 -45.21
N GLY A 799 -20.29 -13.74 -45.78
CA GLY A 799 -19.18 -12.78 -45.69
C GLY A 799 -19.13 -11.97 -44.40
N ALA A 800 -20.13 -12.05 -43.52
CA ALA A 800 -20.20 -11.24 -42.29
C ALA A 800 -18.97 -11.39 -41.38
N ALA A 801 -18.43 -12.61 -41.25
CA ALA A 801 -17.22 -12.86 -40.46
C ALA A 801 -15.99 -12.12 -41.02
N ASN A 802 -15.87 -12.04 -42.35
CA ASN A 802 -14.78 -11.30 -43.00
C ASN A 802 -14.92 -9.80 -42.76
N LYS A 803 -16.15 -9.26 -42.83
CA LYS A 803 -16.41 -7.84 -42.55
C LYS A 803 -16.14 -7.47 -41.10
N ILE A 804 -16.55 -8.31 -40.14
CA ILE A 804 -16.19 -8.14 -38.71
C ILE A 804 -14.67 -8.09 -38.56
N ARG A 805 -13.95 -9.03 -39.18
CA ARG A 805 -12.48 -9.07 -39.15
C ARG A 805 -11.88 -7.79 -39.72
N THR A 806 -12.27 -7.40 -40.93
CA THR A 806 -11.76 -6.19 -41.62
C THR A 806 -11.91 -4.96 -40.74
N ARG A 807 -13.12 -4.71 -40.22
CA ARG A 807 -13.42 -3.53 -39.42
C ARG A 807 -12.61 -3.50 -38.14
N LEU A 808 -12.63 -4.59 -37.37
CA LEU A 808 -11.92 -4.64 -36.10
C LEU A 808 -10.39 -4.60 -36.30
N ASP A 809 -9.84 -5.42 -37.20
CA ASP A 809 -8.39 -5.51 -37.38
C ASP A 809 -7.83 -4.22 -37.99
N GLY A 810 -8.51 -3.66 -38.98
CA GLY A 810 -8.10 -2.42 -39.64
C GLY A 810 -8.11 -1.22 -38.70
N VAL A 811 -9.19 -1.04 -37.93
CA VAL A 811 -9.32 0.04 -36.94
C VAL A 811 -8.28 -0.07 -35.83
N LEU A 812 -8.13 -1.27 -35.26
CA LEU A 812 -7.19 -1.49 -34.16
C LEU A 812 -5.74 -1.35 -34.63
N ALA A 813 -5.43 -1.77 -35.86
CA ALA A 813 -4.09 -1.64 -36.46
C ALA A 813 -3.74 -0.17 -36.72
N LYS A 814 -4.69 0.59 -37.28
CA LYS A 814 -4.57 2.05 -37.44
C LYS A 814 -4.63 2.81 -36.11
N LYS A 815 -4.99 2.14 -35.01
CA LYS A 815 -5.23 2.72 -33.69
C LYS A 815 -6.15 3.95 -33.78
N SER A 816 -7.14 3.94 -34.66
CA SER A 816 -7.96 5.12 -34.93
C SER A 816 -8.95 5.41 -33.80
N ASN A 817 -9.68 4.39 -33.35
CA ASN A 817 -10.69 4.45 -32.29
C ASN A 817 -10.78 3.10 -31.54
N ALA A 818 -11.64 3.04 -30.52
CA ALA A 818 -11.93 1.82 -29.76
C ALA A 818 -13.30 1.27 -30.18
N PRO A 819 -13.36 0.25 -31.05
CA PRO A 819 -14.62 -0.21 -31.62
C PRO A 819 -15.51 -0.89 -30.58
N MET A 820 -16.82 -0.80 -30.75
CA MET A 820 -17.83 -1.46 -29.95
C MET A 820 -18.75 -2.30 -30.81
N VAL A 821 -19.15 -3.45 -30.27
CA VAL A 821 -20.03 -4.40 -30.92
C VAL A 821 -21.29 -4.63 -30.11
N LEU A 822 -22.44 -4.69 -30.78
CA LEU A 822 -23.71 -5.05 -30.18
C LEU A 822 -23.99 -6.53 -30.47
N VAL A 823 -24.13 -7.32 -29.41
CA VAL A 823 -24.24 -8.77 -29.48
C VAL A 823 -25.52 -9.27 -28.87
N HIS A 824 -25.97 -10.42 -29.36
CA HIS A 824 -26.96 -11.24 -28.69
C HIS A 824 -26.26 -12.21 -27.73
N GLN A 825 -26.41 -12.00 -26.42
CA GLN A 825 -25.63 -12.69 -25.38
C GLN A 825 -25.65 -14.22 -25.47
N LEU A 826 -26.80 -14.83 -25.82
CA LEU A 826 -26.97 -16.29 -25.93
C LEU A 826 -25.96 -17.00 -26.85
N TYR A 827 -25.40 -16.28 -27.84
CA TYR A 827 -24.54 -16.87 -28.86
C TYR A 827 -23.05 -16.60 -28.64
N LEU A 828 -22.67 -15.97 -27.52
CA LEU A 828 -21.28 -15.79 -27.10
C LEU A 828 -20.86 -16.89 -26.13
N SER A 829 -19.60 -17.33 -26.22
CA SER A 829 -19.09 -18.42 -25.38
C SER A 829 -18.98 -18.05 -23.90
N SER A 830 -18.78 -16.77 -23.61
CA SER A 830 -18.72 -16.19 -22.26
C SER A 830 -20.06 -16.12 -21.52
N TYR A 831 -21.18 -16.49 -22.16
CA TYR A 831 -22.51 -16.41 -21.56
C TYR A 831 -23.17 -17.81 -21.43
N PRO A 832 -23.76 -18.14 -20.27
CA PRO A 832 -24.45 -19.41 -20.10
C PRO A 832 -25.70 -19.50 -20.98
N SER A 833 -26.04 -20.70 -21.43
CA SER A 833 -27.21 -21.00 -22.27
C SER A 833 -28.56 -20.65 -21.64
N SER A 834 -28.60 -20.43 -20.33
CA SER A 834 -29.77 -19.96 -19.57
C SER A 834 -29.95 -18.44 -19.56
N THR A 835 -29.05 -17.67 -20.18
CA THR A 835 -29.14 -16.21 -20.25
C THR A 835 -30.34 -15.78 -21.09
N ASN A 836 -31.10 -14.79 -20.63
CA ASN A 836 -32.33 -14.31 -21.27
C ASN A 836 -32.11 -14.00 -22.76
N ALA A 837 -32.83 -14.73 -23.61
CA ALA A 837 -32.73 -14.70 -25.07
C ALA A 837 -33.23 -13.41 -25.75
N LYS A 838 -33.44 -12.33 -25.01
CA LYS A 838 -33.95 -11.04 -25.53
C LYS A 838 -33.03 -9.83 -25.31
N ALA A 839 -31.90 -9.99 -24.61
CA ALA A 839 -31.04 -8.85 -24.25
C ALA A 839 -29.90 -8.65 -25.25
N GLY A 840 -29.93 -7.50 -25.95
CA GLY A 840 -28.75 -6.97 -26.63
C GLY A 840 -27.75 -6.44 -25.60
N HIS A 841 -26.45 -6.60 -25.85
CA HIS A 841 -25.39 -6.14 -24.97
C HIS A 841 -24.26 -5.53 -25.77
N TYR A 842 -23.74 -4.39 -25.33
CA TYR A 842 -22.58 -3.76 -25.95
C TYR A 842 -21.28 -4.27 -25.31
N LEU A 843 -20.24 -4.41 -26.14
CA LEU A 843 -18.90 -4.81 -25.72
C LEU A 843 -17.87 -3.98 -26.48
N THR A 844 -16.94 -3.32 -25.77
CA THR A 844 -15.77 -2.67 -26.36
C THR A 844 -14.75 -3.73 -26.77
N VAL A 845 -14.08 -3.55 -27.91
CA VAL A 845 -13.06 -4.47 -28.42
C VAL A 845 -11.69 -3.79 -28.35
N GLY A 846 -10.71 -4.43 -27.68
CA GLY A 846 -9.38 -3.85 -27.48
C GLY A 846 -8.26 -4.51 -28.30
N ALA A 847 -8.46 -5.73 -28.80
CA ALA A 847 -7.44 -6.44 -29.55
C ALA A 847 -8.03 -7.52 -30.48
N ILE A 848 -7.26 -7.85 -31.53
CA ILE A 848 -7.45 -9.03 -32.38
C ILE A 848 -6.15 -9.83 -32.42
N LYS A 849 -6.29 -11.15 -32.38
CA LYS A 849 -5.20 -12.09 -32.64
C LYS A 849 -5.64 -13.15 -33.64
N LYS A 850 -4.65 -13.72 -34.35
CA LYS A 850 -4.84 -14.84 -35.28
C LYS A 850 -4.09 -16.05 -34.72
N SER A 851 -4.77 -17.19 -34.61
CA SER A 851 -4.19 -18.48 -34.22
C SER A 851 -4.50 -19.49 -35.31
N GLY A 852 -3.48 -19.88 -36.09
CA GLY A 852 -3.69 -20.64 -37.32
C GLY A 852 -4.64 -19.90 -38.27
N SER A 853 -5.70 -20.55 -38.73
CA SER A 853 -6.73 -19.95 -39.59
C SER A 853 -7.85 -19.22 -38.83
N GLN A 854 -7.81 -19.17 -37.49
CA GLN A 854 -8.90 -18.62 -36.67
C GLN A 854 -8.54 -17.24 -36.11
N TYR A 855 -9.51 -16.32 -36.15
CA TYR A 855 -9.40 -14.99 -35.56
C TYR A 855 -10.18 -14.92 -34.25
N GLN A 856 -9.60 -14.24 -33.26
CA GLN A 856 -10.23 -14.00 -31.96
C GLN A 856 -10.19 -12.50 -31.64
N ALA A 857 -11.25 -12.00 -31.02
CA ALA A 857 -11.38 -10.63 -30.55
C ALA A 857 -11.38 -10.58 -29.02
N GLN A 858 -10.65 -9.61 -28.44
CA GLN A 858 -10.65 -9.36 -27.01
C GLN A 858 -11.79 -8.40 -26.65
N LEU A 859 -12.77 -8.90 -25.92
CA LEU A 859 -13.97 -8.17 -25.53
C LEU A 859 -13.88 -7.71 -24.08
N TYR A 860 -14.17 -6.43 -23.85
CA TYR A 860 -14.27 -5.81 -22.53
C TYR A 860 -15.74 -5.80 -22.11
N ASN A 861 -16.06 -6.60 -21.10
CA ASN A 861 -17.39 -6.77 -20.58
C ASN A 861 -17.61 -5.89 -19.35
N THR A 862 -18.73 -5.17 -19.36
CA THR A 862 -19.12 -4.25 -18.29
C THR A 862 -19.96 -4.94 -17.21
N ASP A 863 -20.42 -6.17 -17.44
CA ASP A 863 -21.17 -6.94 -16.44
C ASP A 863 -20.23 -7.55 -15.37
N GLY A 864 -20.21 -6.92 -14.19
CA GLY A 864 -19.36 -7.31 -13.07
C GLY A 864 -19.68 -8.66 -12.40
N LYS A 865 -20.58 -9.47 -12.97
CA LYS A 865 -20.80 -10.87 -12.56
C LYS A 865 -20.01 -11.88 -13.41
N ARG A 866 -19.26 -11.43 -14.43
CA ARG A 866 -18.53 -12.29 -15.38
C ARG A 866 -17.09 -11.82 -15.57
N ASN A 867 -16.32 -12.62 -16.31
CA ASN A 867 -14.97 -12.22 -16.74
C ASN A 867 -15.07 -10.91 -17.52
N MET A 868 -14.50 -9.85 -16.96
CA MET A 868 -14.58 -8.51 -17.51
C MET A 868 -13.73 -8.32 -18.76
N ILE A 869 -12.81 -9.25 -19.05
CA ILE A 869 -12.06 -9.31 -20.32
C ILE A 869 -12.06 -10.77 -20.78
N SER A 870 -12.41 -11.01 -22.05
CA SER A 870 -12.45 -12.37 -22.63
C SER A 870 -12.04 -12.38 -24.10
N TRP A 871 -11.46 -13.49 -24.55
CA TRP A 871 -11.18 -13.72 -25.98
C TRP A 871 -12.31 -14.55 -26.59
N GLU A 872 -12.96 -14.01 -27.61
CA GLU A 872 -14.06 -14.68 -28.31
C GLU A 872 -13.66 -15.01 -29.76
N ASN A 873 -14.00 -16.21 -30.21
CA ASN A 873 -13.80 -16.60 -31.61
C ASN A 873 -14.69 -15.74 -32.51
N ILE A 874 -14.10 -15.12 -33.54
CA ILE A 874 -14.89 -14.41 -34.56
C ILE A 874 -15.73 -15.42 -35.36
N GLY A 875 -15.19 -16.62 -35.60
CA GLY A 875 -15.87 -17.69 -36.34
C GLY A 875 -15.81 -17.50 -37.85
N THR A 876 -16.54 -18.34 -38.59
CA THR A 876 -16.67 -18.27 -40.04
C THR A 876 -18.15 -18.26 -40.45
N GLY A 877 -18.51 -17.48 -41.47
CA GLY A 877 -19.89 -17.39 -41.94
C GLY A 877 -20.84 -16.80 -40.90
N THR A 878 -22.12 -17.19 -40.93
CA THR A 878 -23.18 -16.64 -40.04
C THR A 878 -23.65 -17.61 -38.94
N GLY A 879 -23.18 -18.86 -38.96
CA GLY A 879 -23.90 -19.99 -38.36
C GLY A 879 -23.20 -20.70 -37.19
N GLN A 880 -21.92 -20.43 -36.92
CA GLN A 880 -21.19 -21.14 -35.87
C GLN A 880 -21.61 -20.64 -34.49
N ASN A 881 -22.25 -21.50 -33.70
CA ASN A 881 -22.60 -21.19 -32.31
C ASN A 881 -21.35 -20.87 -31.48
N ASN A 882 -21.50 -20.05 -30.44
CA ASN A 882 -20.42 -19.61 -29.56
C ASN A 882 -19.35 -18.80 -30.31
N THR A 883 -19.76 -17.94 -31.24
CA THR A 883 -18.86 -17.04 -31.98
C THR A 883 -19.42 -15.62 -31.99
N LEU A 884 -18.51 -14.64 -32.06
CA LEU A 884 -18.88 -13.23 -32.14
C LEU A 884 -19.74 -12.96 -33.37
N THR A 885 -19.41 -13.55 -34.52
CA THR A 885 -20.21 -13.35 -35.74
C THR A 885 -21.64 -13.82 -35.57
N LYS A 886 -21.87 -15.01 -34.99
CA LYS A 886 -23.24 -15.49 -34.73
C LYS A 886 -23.99 -14.54 -33.79
N ALA A 887 -23.33 -14.08 -32.72
CA ALA A 887 -23.95 -13.19 -31.75
C ALA A 887 -24.35 -11.83 -32.34
N MET A 888 -23.47 -11.21 -33.14
CA MET A 888 -23.76 -9.96 -33.82
C MET A 888 -24.81 -10.13 -34.92
N TYR A 889 -24.69 -11.19 -35.74
CA TYR A 889 -25.58 -11.43 -36.87
C TYR A 889 -27.01 -11.70 -36.41
N GLN A 890 -27.21 -12.50 -35.36
CA GLN A 890 -28.54 -12.72 -34.78
C GLN A 890 -29.12 -11.45 -34.17
N LYS A 891 -28.29 -10.59 -33.56
CA LYS A 891 -28.77 -9.31 -33.06
C LYS A 891 -29.20 -8.38 -34.19
N ASN A 892 -28.43 -8.31 -35.28
CA ASN A 892 -28.74 -7.47 -36.44
C ASN A 892 -29.93 -7.98 -37.26
N LEU A 893 -30.26 -9.28 -37.19
CA LEU A 893 -31.51 -9.81 -37.73
C LEU A 893 -32.73 -9.47 -36.87
N SER A 894 -32.54 -9.40 -35.54
CA SER A 894 -33.63 -9.14 -34.59
C SER A 894 -34.00 -7.67 -34.43
N SER A 895 -33.24 -6.75 -35.03
CA SER A 895 -33.37 -5.30 -34.84
C SER A 895 -32.75 -4.54 -36.02
N SER A 896 -33.31 -3.39 -36.38
CA SER A 896 -32.73 -2.45 -37.36
C SER A 896 -31.48 -1.75 -36.83
N ASN A 897 -31.24 -1.77 -35.52
CA ASN A 897 -30.07 -1.14 -34.90
C ASN A 897 -28.75 -1.74 -35.45
N PRO A 898 -27.84 -0.91 -35.99
CA PRO A 898 -26.50 -1.34 -36.39
C PRO A 898 -25.79 -2.07 -35.27
N VAL A 899 -24.92 -3.03 -35.62
CA VAL A 899 -24.22 -3.84 -34.62
C VAL A 899 -22.76 -3.48 -34.43
N PHE A 900 -22.28 -2.49 -35.17
CA PHE A 900 -20.95 -1.92 -35.05
C PHE A 900 -21.02 -0.43 -34.75
N VAL A 901 -20.09 0.02 -33.90
CA VAL A 901 -19.71 1.43 -33.72
C VAL A 901 -18.18 1.47 -33.75
N TYR A 902 -17.58 2.08 -34.76
CA TYR A 902 -16.13 1.97 -35.03
C TYR A 902 -15.60 3.08 -35.92
#